data_AF-G0MS74-F1
#
_entry.id   AF-G0MS74-F1
#
_cell.length_a   1.000
_cell.length_b   1.000
_cell.length_c   1.000
_cell.angle_alpha   90.00
_cell.angle_beta   90.00
_cell.angle_gamma   90.00
#
_symmetry.space_group_name_H-M   'P 1'
#
loop_
_entity.id
_entity.type
_entity.pdbx_description
1 polymer ?
#
loop_
_entity_poly.entity_id
_entity_poly.type
_entity_poly.pdbx_seq_one_letter_code
_entity_poly.pdbx_strand_id
1 'polypeptide(L)'
;MSIIEDHGEERISTESLIKIVKEYVPLELLKCSDYKKLQPAVLQYVQDDGEKFLQKLLDISNHQLRIYGSGQELAENLKIYRGFQNNMQFFNMDISNPYSVSPKIYESVSNKKYVCKQDIFVHIQDLILENYPLLNSHLPNFMLLIFLKNHEERLKDCIEFIQYTDEEFKIFKAEFDEMKGNLSDTTKNHFPLAPKYTLYLNEYSFEELYNQFKTLLPFKWDENKYQVVKIILKSLFDLYDPKKDPLRYKHLYYNIGVMIDHLQKVMKGRPKWFLPDSNDRDGQIKLRLFEDNDEQFVMFGDFSKNVIKYFKIDQYTFGTVSHSQLQQLDPEQMEKIEKIYFVGMSTVKKIDRKCAELFLHYVTSNKPPAIDVRNAKSDGFTLNNLINELKHLGLNEAFPTITNYAELVYDHVKKTSKNKILKTTDLFDAIELCQLICIFKKLPKLANLLHSQKACHRILNKCDICFPPPPEQLREGREDNYHHVRENLAKFGKADFLFDGATVNVRAWDPSKTFEENTQCNTCDEYHSSCNKSHAPRKPDVPQTNAKSSTSELSKTEKETESYIEKLAAAEAEIARLKTEMDTKKKEHARLAEEHEKKRQQEWKQLNEELEEANRRVIEQQKCKESENNIATSKDELQDINSQLTKKIADEKKRNLEAEGDVNKLKEEVRAAKEQLDTTSQELDRLKAAGQDIRRLQEENESLERRLEEKDKVMDDILNKLVEKK
;
A
#
# COMPACT_ATOMS: atom_id res chain seq x y z
N MET A 1 10.23 -15.21 10.82
CA MET A 1 10.95 -16.26 10.07
C MET A 1 10.23 -16.49 8.76
N SER A 2 10.97 -16.70 7.67
CA SER A 2 10.38 -17.05 6.36
C SER A 2 10.50 -18.55 6.09
N ILE A 3 9.67 -19.07 5.20
CA ILE A 3 9.71 -20.47 4.73
C ILE A 3 11.00 -20.75 3.95
N ILE A 4 11.63 -19.72 3.40
CA ILE A 4 12.86 -19.80 2.61
C ILE A 4 13.90 -18.80 3.13
N GLU A 5 15.18 -19.13 2.96
CA GLU A 5 16.30 -18.29 3.38
C GLU A 5 16.58 -17.14 2.40
N ASP A 6 16.20 -17.29 1.12
CA ASP A 6 16.43 -16.33 0.04
C ASP A 6 15.17 -16.19 -0.85
N HIS A 7 14.25 -15.30 -0.47
CA HIS A 7 13.10 -14.92 -1.32
C HIS A 7 13.56 -13.86 -2.32
N GLY A 8 13.23 -14.03 -3.60
CA GLY A 8 13.41 -12.99 -4.62
C GLY A 8 12.43 -11.83 -4.41
N GLU A 9 12.63 -11.06 -3.34
CA GLU A 9 11.80 -9.91 -2.90
C GLU A 9 11.73 -8.78 -3.95
N GLU A 10 12.66 -8.77 -4.90
CA GLU A 10 12.84 -7.76 -5.95
C GLU A 10 11.85 -7.90 -7.13
N ARG A 11 10.84 -8.79 -7.05
CA ARG A 11 9.94 -9.08 -8.19
C ARG A 11 8.74 -8.13 -8.29
N ILE A 12 8.97 -6.82 -8.20
CA ILE A 12 7.93 -5.80 -8.43
C ILE A 12 8.15 -5.06 -9.75
N SER A 13 7.10 -4.92 -10.56
CA SER A 13 7.16 -4.09 -11.76
C SER A 13 7.09 -2.60 -11.43
N THR A 14 7.68 -1.75 -12.26
CA THR A 14 7.60 -0.29 -12.09
C THR A 14 6.16 0.22 -12.05
N GLU A 15 5.24 -0.37 -12.81
CA GLU A 15 3.80 -0.07 -12.72
C GLU A 15 3.21 -0.42 -11.35
N SER A 16 3.50 -1.62 -10.84
CA SER A 16 3.04 -2.06 -9.52
C SER A 16 3.59 -1.17 -8.41
N LEU A 17 4.86 -0.79 -8.51
CA LEU A 17 5.49 0.10 -7.53
C LEU A 17 4.81 1.48 -7.51
N ILE A 18 4.43 2.03 -8.67
CA ILE A 18 3.65 3.27 -8.74
C ILE A 18 2.26 3.11 -8.12
N LYS A 19 1.60 1.96 -8.27
CA LYS A 19 0.30 1.71 -7.61
C LYS A 19 0.45 1.74 -6.09
N ILE A 20 1.51 1.15 -5.54
CA ILE A 20 1.79 1.20 -4.09
C ILE A 20 2.08 2.64 -3.65
N VAL A 21 2.92 3.39 -4.39
CA VAL A 21 3.21 4.80 -4.10
C VAL A 21 1.94 5.63 -4.03
N LYS A 22 0.98 5.42 -4.94
CA LYS A 22 -0.29 6.17 -4.98
C LYS A 22 -1.21 5.90 -3.79
N GLU A 23 -1.11 4.72 -3.17
CA GLU A 23 -1.84 4.42 -1.94
C GLU A 23 -1.07 4.85 -0.68
N TYR A 24 0.26 4.91 -0.74
CA TYR A 24 1.12 5.29 0.38
C TYR A 24 1.28 6.81 0.55
N VAL A 25 1.39 7.55 -0.56
CA VAL A 25 1.64 8.99 -0.58
C VAL A 25 0.31 9.74 -0.80
N PRO A 26 0.00 10.78 0.00
CA PRO A 26 -1.17 11.62 -0.23
C PRO A 26 -1.22 12.17 -1.65
N LEU A 27 -2.39 12.05 -2.29
CA LEU A 27 -2.59 12.44 -3.69
C LEU A 27 -2.25 13.91 -3.95
N GLU A 28 -2.37 14.77 -2.94
CA GLU A 28 -2.04 16.19 -2.98
C GLU A 28 -0.56 16.43 -3.28
N LEU A 29 0.32 15.67 -2.65
CA LEU A 29 1.77 15.75 -2.89
C LEU A 29 2.13 15.17 -4.25
N LEU A 30 1.31 14.25 -4.75
CA LEU A 30 1.55 13.61 -6.03
C LEU A 30 1.21 14.54 -7.21
N LYS A 31 0.20 15.42 -7.12
CA LYS A 31 -0.26 16.30 -8.22
C LYS A 31 0.84 17.17 -8.85
N CYS A 32 1.89 17.50 -8.10
CA CYS A 32 2.99 18.33 -8.58
C CYS A 32 4.10 17.54 -9.31
N SER A 33 4.03 16.21 -9.33
CA SER A 33 5.03 15.37 -10.00
C SER A 33 4.57 14.97 -11.40
N ASP A 34 5.47 15.05 -12.38
CA ASP A 34 5.19 14.67 -13.76
C ASP A 34 5.42 13.16 -13.98
N TYR A 35 4.51 12.33 -13.44
CA TYR A 35 4.62 10.86 -13.52
C TYR A 35 4.77 10.30 -14.93
N LYS A 36 4.29 11.03 -15.93
CA LYS A 36 4.38 10.59 -17.34
C LYS A 36 5.83 10.45 -17.78
N LYS A 37 6.76 11.21 -17.17
CA LYS A 37 8.21 11.11 -17.42
C LYS A 37 8.83 9.79 -16.96
N LEU A 38 8.20 9.08 -16.02
CA LEU A 38 8.75 7.84 -15.47
C LEU A 38 8.50 6.62 -16.37
N GLN A 39 7.55 6.72 -17.33
CA GLN A 39 7.19 5.65 -18.27
C GLN A 39 7.12 4.25 -17.62
N PRO A 40 6.29 4.06 -16.58
CA PRO A 40 6.22 2.78 -15.88
C PRO A 40 5.72 1.69 -16.83
N ALA A 41 6.33 0.51 -16.76
CA ALA A 41 6.04 -0.64 -17.61
C ALA A 41 5.64 -1.87 -16.79
N VAL A 42 4.60 -2.57 -17.26
CA VAL A 42 4.01 -3.76 -16.63
C VAL A 42 5.04 -4.88 -16.48
N LEU A 43 5.90 -5.06 -17.49
CA LEU A 43 6.83 -6.19 -17.60
C LEU A 43 8.27 -5.85 -17.19
N GLN A 44 8.52 -4.63 -16.69
CA GLN A 44 9.83 -4.20 -16.25
C GLN A 44 9.95 -4.32 -14.72
N TYR A 45 10.52 -5.43 -14.27
CA TYR A 45 10.85 -5.63 -12.86
C TYR A 45 12.03 -4.76 -12.43
N VAL A 46 11.94 -4.19 -11.23
CA VAL A 46 13.05 -3.44 -10.62
C VAL A 46 14.11 -4.42 -10.08
N GLN A 47 15.39 -4.04 -10.12
CA GLN A 47 16.52 -4.90 -9.69
C GLN A 47 17.15 -4.44 -8.35
N ASP A 48 16.65 -3.34 -7.78
CA ASP A 48 17.21 -2.64 -6.62
C ASP A 48 16.11 -2.26 -5.62
N ASP A 49 15.12 -3.14 -5.45
CA ASP A 49 13.85 -2.87 -4.75
C ASP A 49 13.10 -1.61 -5.26
N GLY A 50 13.51 -1.07 -6.41
CA GLY A 50 12.96 0.13 -7.02
C GLY A 50 13.64 1.42 -6.58
N GLU A 51 14.77 1.36 -5.85
CA GLU A 51 15.50 2.53 -5.35
C GLU A 51 15.75 3.57 -6.45
N LYS A 52 16.39 3.20 -7.57
CA LYS A 52 16.68 4.16 -8.66
C LYS A 52 15.42 4.72 -9.28
N PHE A 53 14.37 3.92 -9.40
CA PHE A 53 13.09 4.35 -9.96
C PHE A 53 12.40 5.35 -9.03
N LEU A 54 12.40 5.08 -7.72
CA LEU A 54 11.85 5.95 -6.70
C LEU A 54 12.68 7.23 -6.53
N GLN A 55 14.00 7.16 -6.66
CA GLN A 55 14.85 8.35 -6.64
C GLN A 55 14.49 9.29 -7.80
N LYS A 56 14.30 8.76 -9.01
CA LYS A 56 13.81 9.56 -10.15
C LYS A 56 12.46 10.20 -9.87
N LEU A 57 11.54 9.48 -9.21
CA LEU A 57 10.25 10.02 -8.79
C LEU A 57 10.44 11.20 -7.82
N LEU A 58 11.32 11.06 -6.82
CA LEU A 58 11.62 12.11 -5.85
C LEU A 58 12.24 13.34 -6.54
N ASP A 59 13.17 13.13 -7.47
CA ASP A 59 13.86 14.22 -8.18
C ASP A 59 12.91 15.06 -9.05
N ILE A 60 11.90 14.44 -9.66
CA ILE A 60 10.89 15.14 -10.48
C ILE A 60 9.72 15.69 -9.66
N SER A 61 9.70 15.51 -8.34
CA SER A 61 8.61 15.93 -7.46
C SER A 61 8.63 17.42 -7.10
N ASN A 62 9.61 18.17 -7.59
CA ASN A 62 9.83 19.58 -7.21
C ASN A 62 9.84 19.75 -5.68
N HIS A 63 10.64 18.92 -5.01
CA HIS A 63 10.83 18.92 -3.55
C HIS A 63 9.60 18.58 -2.69
N GLN A 64 8.45 18.20 -3.28
CA GLN A 64 7.22 17.88 -2.55
C GLN A 64 7.29 16.55 -1.80
N LEU A 65 8.13 15.61 -2.25
CA LEU A 65 8.27 14.28 -1.65
C LEU A 65 9.48 14.15 -0.72
N ARG A 66 10.14 15.25 -0.35
CA ARG A 66 11.34 15.24 0.54
C ARG A 66 11.09 14.61 1.90
N ILE A 67 9.85 14.61 2.38
CA ILE A 67 9.46 13.97 3.65
C ILE A 67 9.70 12.45 3.64
N TYR A 68 9.73 11.84 2.46
CA TYR A 68 9.97 10.40 2.31
C TYR A 68 11.46 10.02 2.24
N GLY A 69 12.36 11.00 2.29
CA GLY A 69 13.80 10.78 2.28
C GLY A 69 14.36 10.48 0.90
N SER A 70 15.34 9.58 0.86
CA SER A 70 15.96 9.06 -0.35
C SER A 70 15.13 7.96 -1.03
N GLY A 71 15.46 7.62 -2.27
CA GLY A 71 14.84 6.50 -2.98
C GLY A 71 14.96 5.18 -2.22
N GLN A 72 16.06 4.98 -1.50
CA GLN A 72 16.29 3.80 -0.66
C GLN A 72 15.35 3.79 0.55
N GLU A 73 15.28 4.89 1.30
CA GLU A 73 14.40 5.02 2.46
C GLU A 73 12.93 4.83 2.07
N LEU A 74 12.51 5.39 0.93
CA LEU A 74 11.17 5.18 0.39
C LEU A 74 10.95 3.71 -0.03
N ALA A 75 11.91 3.05 -0.68
CA ALA A 75 11.80 1.64 -1.05
C ALA A 75 11.60 0.74 0.18
N GLU A 76 12.40 0.96 1.24
CA GLU A 76 12.31 0.23 2.51
C GLU A 76 10.93 0.43 3.17
N ASN A 77 10.43 1.67 3.20
CA ASN A 77 9.11 1.98 3.74
C ASN A 77 7.97 1.35 2.94
N LEU A 78 8.03 1.39 1.60
CA LEU A 78 7.03 0.76 0.74
C LEU A 78 7.05 -0.77 0.86
N LYS A 79 8.22 -1.36 1.10
CA LYS A 79 8.38 -2.80 1.36
C LYS A 79 7.68 -3.21 2.65
N ILE A 80 7.81 -2.42 3.72
CA ILE A 80 7.05 -2.62 4.97
C ILE A 80 5.55 -2.45 4.72
N TYR A 81 5.17 -1.34 4.07
CA TYR A 81 3.76 -0.98 3.83
C TYR A 81 3.02 -2.04 3.02
N ARG A 82 3.66 -2.62 2.00
CA ARG A 82 3.07 -3.69 1.18
C ARG A 82 3.13 -5.07 1.86
N GLY A 83 3.77 -5.21 3.01
CA GLY A 83 4.15 -6.47 3.65
C GLY A 83 3.03 -7.25 4.36
N PHE A 84 1.85 -7.34 3.75
CA PHE A 84 0.67 -8.03 4.28
C PHE A 84 0.08 -9.04 3.27
N GLN A 85 -0.68 -10.02 3.75
CA GLN A 85 -1.31 -11.02 2.88
C GLN A 85 -2.29 -10.38 1.90
N ASN A 86 -2.34 -10.94 0.69
CA ASN A 86 -3.27 -10.50 -0.36
C ASN A 86 -3.11 -9.01 -0.75
N ASN A 87 -1.90 -8.47 -0.59
CA ASN A 87 -1.57 -7.10 -0.97
C ASN A 87 -1.86 -6.80 -2.45
N MET A 88 -1.72 -7.79 -3.32
CA MET A 88 -1.94 -7.66 -4.74
C MET A 88 -3.38 -7.27 -5.07
N GLN A 89 -4.35 -7.87 -4.39
CA GLN A 89 -5.75 -7.50 -4.55
C GLN A 89 -6.00 -6.10 -3.99
N PHE A 90 -5.40 -5.75 -2.85
CA PHE A 90 -5.52 -4.42 -2.25
C PHE A 90 -5.02 -3.32 -3.19
N PHE A 91 -3.84 -3.51 -3.81
CA PHE A 91 -3.23 -2.56 -4.73
C PHE A 91 -3.74 -2.67 -6.17
N ASN A 92 -4.70 -3.55 -6.45
CA ASN A 92 -5.22 -3.81 -7.80
C ASN A 92 -4.09 -4.11 -8.82
N MET A 93 -3.18 -5.01 -8.41
CA MET A 93 -2.08 -5.48 -9.25
C MET A 93 -2.58 -6.43 -10.34
N ASP A 94 -1.90 -6.42 -11.49
CA ASP A 94 -2.22 -7.34 -12.57
C ASP A 94 -1.98 -8.79 -12.15
N ILE A 95 -2.81 -9.71 -12.63
CA ILE A 95 -2.70 -11.14 -12.27
C ILE A 95 -1.42 -11.78 -12.82
N SER A 96 -0.79 -11.18 -13.82
CA SER A 96 0.49 -11.64 -14.36
C SER A 96 1.70 -11.20 -13.53
N ASN A 97 1.51 -10.30 -12.56
CA ASN A 97 2.60 -9.86 -11.69
C ASN A 97 3.00 -10.99 -10.71
N PRO A 98 4.31 -11.21 -10.50
CA PRO A 98 4.79 -12.15 -9.50
C PRO A 98 4.31 -11.79 -8.09
N TYR A 99 4.22 -12.79 -7.23
CA TYR A 99 4.17 -12.54 -5.79
C TYR A 99 5.47 -11.85 -5.36
N SER A 100 5.34 -10.74 -4.65
CA SER A 100 6.43 -9.81 -4.27
C SER A 100 6.57 -9.61 -2.75
N VAL A 101 5.92 -10.48 -1.98
CA VAL A 101 5.97 -10.49 -0.51
C VAL A 101 6.42 -11.86 -0.04
N SER A 102 7.37 -11.86 0.89
CA SER A 102 7.94 -13.10 1.43
C SER A 102 6.92 -13.86 2.27
N PRO A 103 6.83 -15.19 2.10
CA PRO A 103 5.92 -16.01 2.89
C PRO A 103 6.37 -16.01 4.36
N LYS A 104 5.42 -15.89 5.29
CA LYS A 104 5.71 -15.74 6.72
C LYS A 104 5.37 -17.02 7.50
N ILE A 105 6.28 -17.41 8.39
CA ILE A 105 6.00 -18.39 9.43
C ILE A 105 5.56 -17.66 10.70
N TYR A 106 4.38 -18.03 11.18
CA TYR A 106 3.77 -17.55 12.41
C TYR A 106 3.98 -18.56 13.53
N GLU A 107 4.21 -18.07 14.74
CA GLU A 107 4.32 -18.92 15.93
C GLU A 107 3.08 -18.75 16.81
N SER A 108 2.56 -19.86 17.32
CA SER A 108 1.51 -19.83 18.34
C SER A 108 2.09 -19.55 19.72
N VAL A 109 1.22 -19.22 20.67
CA VAL A 109 1.55 -19.18 22.12
C VAL A 109 2.10 -20.49 22.67
N SER A 110 1.93 -21.59 21.94
CA SER A 110 2.47 -22.92 22.26
C SER A 110 3.72 -23.26 21.44
N ASN A 111 4.35 -22.28 20.80
CA ASN A 111 5.54 -22.39 19.96
C ASN A 111 5.38 -23.36 18.76
N LYS A 112 4.14 -23.60 18.31
CA LYS A 112 3.88 -24.33 17.07
C LYS A 112 3.93 -23.36 15.90
N LYS A 113 4.51 -23.81 14.79
CA LYS A 113 4.67 -23.00 13.57
C LYS A 113 3.47 -23.17 12.64
N TYR A 114 3.07 -22.08 12.01
CA TYR A 114 1.95 -22.01 11.08
C TYR A 114 2.28 -21.16 9.87
N VAL A 115 1.66 -21.48 8.74
CA VAL A 115 1.75 -20.72 7.49
C VAL A 115 0.35 -20.41 7.00
N CYS A 116 0.15 -19.18 6.52
CA CYS A 116 -1.11 -18.78 5.90
C CYS A 116 -1.29 -19.50 4.55
N LYS A 117 -2.49 -19.99 4.23
CA LYS A 117 -2.72 -20.74 2.98
C LYS A 117 -2.34 -19.94 1.72
N GLN A 118 -2.53 -18.62 1.72
CA GLN A 118 -2.11 -17.72 0.64
C GLN A 118 -0.58 -17.71 0.45
N ASP A 119 0.19 -17.75 1.54
CA ASP A 119 1.65 -17.75 1.50
C ASP A 119 2.21 -19.04 0.88
N ILE A 120 1.41 -20.12 0.78
CA ILE A 120 1.80 -21.34 0.05
C ILE A 120 1.92 -21.07 -1.46
N PHE A 121 1.08 -20.21 -2.03
CA PHE A 121 1.20 -19.86 -3.46
C PHE A 121 2.47 -19.05 -3.76
N VAL A 122 2.86 -18.19 -2.82
CA VAL A 122 4.16 -17.49 -2.87
C VAL A 122 5.30 -18.51 -2.83
N HIS A 123 5.25 -19.45 -1.89
CA HIS A 123 6.27 -20.48 -1.77
C HIS A 123 6.37 -21.37 -3.02
N ILE A 124 5.23 -21.72 -3.65
CA ILE A 124 5.23 -22.46 -4.93
C ILE A 124 5.95 -21.69 -6.03
N GLN A 125 5.72 -20.38 -6.16
CA GLN A 125 6.43 -19.56 -7.14
C GLN A 125 7.94 -19.63 -6.91
N ASP A 126 8.39 -19.58 -5.65
CA ASP A 126 9.81 -19.66 -5.33
C ASP A 126 10.40 -21.03 -5.65
N LEU A 127 9.70 -22.12 -5.33
CA LEU A 127 10.13 -23.48 -5.68
C LEU A 127 10.25 -23.66 -7.20
N ILE A 128 9.33 -23.09 -7.98
CA ILE A 128 9.38 -23.09 -9.45
C ILE A 128 10.60 -22.33 -9.94
N LEU A 129 10.87 -21.12 -9.42
CA LEU A 129 11.97 -20.28 -9.88
C LEU A 129 13.35 -20.80 -9.42
N GLU A 130 13.42 -21.43 -8.24
CA GLU A 130 14.62 -22.13 -7.75
C GLU A 130 14.98 -23.28 -8.70
N ASN A 131 13.99 -24.10 -9.08
CA ASN A 131 14.21 -25.24 -9.97
C ASN A 131 14.40 -24.85 -11.44
N TYR A 132 13.79 -23.73 -11.86
CA TYR A 132 13.78 -23.26 -13.24
C TYR A 132 14.04 -21.74 -13.35
N PRO A 133 15.28 -21.27 -13.07
CA PRO A 133 15.60 -19.85 -13.05
C PRO A 133 15.33 -19.14 -14.38
N LEU A 134 15.45 -19.87 -15.49
CA LEU A 134 15.15 -19.40 -16.84
C LEU A 134 13.67 -19.13 -17.08
N LEU A 135 12.76 -19.27 -16.10
CA LEU A 135 11.35 -18.89 -16.25
C LEU A 135 11.09 -17.43 -15.90
N ASN A 136 11.97 -16.76 -15.15
CA ASN A 136 11.72 -15.46 -14.52
C ASN A 136 11.27 -14.32 -15.48
N SER A 137 11.51 -14.45 -16.79
CA SER A 137 11.15 -13.47 -17.83
C SER A 137 10.41 -14.05 -19.04
N HIS A 138 9.78 -15.22 -18.92
CA HIS A 138 9.21 -15.95 -20.06
C HIS A 138 7.71 -16.24 -19.93
N LEU A 139 7.05 -16.42 -21.08
CA LEU A 139 5.65 -16.85 -21.20
C LEU A 139 5.22 -17.96 -20.21
N PRO A 140 6.03 -19.01 -19.92
CA PRO A 140 5.63 -20.01 -18.96
C PRO A 140 5.39 -19.47 -17.56
N ASN A 141 6.21 -18.53 -17.06
CA ASN A 141 6.01 -17.96 -15.73
C ASN A 141 4.67 -17.21 -15.65
N PHE A 142 4.33 -16.40 -16.64
CA PHE A 142 3.04 -15.71 -16.67
C PHE A 142 1.84 -16.67 -16.66
N MET A 143 1.91 -17.75 -17.44
CA MET A 143 0.85 -18.77 -17.45
C MET A 143 0.73 -19.49 -16.10
N LEU A 144 1.86 -19.78 -15.43
CA LEU A 144 1.86 -20.38 -14.10
C LEU A 144 1.33 -19.42 -13.04
N LEU A 145 1.67 -18.13 -13.08
CA LEU A 145 1.16 -17.12 -12.16
C LEU A 145 -0.35 -16.95 -12.28
N ILE A 146 -0.87 -16.92 -13.52
CA ILE A 146 -2.31 -16.88 -13.77
C ILE A 146 -2.98 -18.14 -13.20
N PHE A 147 -2.38 -19.32 -13.40
CA PHE A 147 -2.87 -20.56 -12.81
C PHE A 147 -2.92 -20.49 -11.28
N LEU A 148 -1.82 -20.11 -10.63
CA LEU A 148 -1.70 -20.04 -9.17
C LEU A 148 -2.70 -19.05 -8.57
N LYS A 149 -2.81 -17.84 -9.14
CA LYS A 149 -3.70 -16.80 -8.62
C LYS A 149 -5.17 -17.12 -8.85
N ASN A 150 -5.52 -17.81 -9.93
CA ASN A 150 -6.88 -18.32 -10.10
C ASN A 150 -7.22 -19.41 -9.07
N HIS A 151 -6.24 -20.18 -8.60
CA HIS A 151 -6.44 -21.13 -7.50
C HIS A 151 -6.55 -20.40 -6.15
N GLU A 152 -5.72 -19.38 -5.93
CA GLU A 152 -5.76 -18.52 -4.73
C GLU A 152 -7.12 -17.81 -4.57
N GLU A 153 -7.80 -17.43 -5.67
CA GLU A 153 -9.15 -16.83 -5.62
C GLU A 153 -10.21 -17.69 -4.89
N ARG A 154 -9.97 -18.99 -4.70
CA ARG A 154 -10.86 -19.87 -3.89
C ARG A 154 -10.76 -19.59 -2.40
N LEU A 155 -9.67 -18.99 -1.96
CA LEU A 155 -9.43 -18.52 -0.59
C LEU A 155 -9.79 -17.04 -0.42
N LYS A 156 -10.52 -16.46 -1.39
CA LYS A 156 -10.98 -15.07 -1.28
C LYS A 156 -11.82 -14.89 -0.02
N ASP A 157 -11.53 -13.82 0.72
CA ASP A 157 -12.18 -13.47 1.99
C ASP A 157 -12.00 -14.53 3.11
N CYS A 158 -11.04 -15.44 2.96
CA CYS A 158 -10.71 -16.51 3.90
C CYS A 158 -9.25 -16.37 4.36
N ILE A 159 -9.00 -16.21 5.66
CA ILE A 159 -7.64 -16.19 6.22
C ILE A 159 -7.51 -17.40 7.14
N GLU A 160 -6.90 -18.45 6.61
CA GLU A 160 -6.71 -19.73 7.30
C GLU A 160 -5.24 -20.14 7.31
N PHE A 161 -4.87 -20.94 8.31
CA PHE A 161 -3.50 -21.33 8.57
C PHE A 161 -3.37 -22.85 8.62
N ILE A 162 -2.32 -23.37 7.97
CA ILE A 162 -1.88 -24.75 8.11
C ILE A 162 -0.72 -24.82 9.09
N GLN A 163 -0.60 -25.95 9.79
CA GLN A 163 0.57 -26.17 10.64
C GLN A 163 1.79 -26.39 9.74
N TYR A 164 2.92 -25.77 10.10
CA TYR A 164 4.19 -25.98 9.43
C TYR A 164 5.00 -27.05 10.16
N THR A 165 5.47 -28.05 9.41
CA THR A 165 6.45 -29.04 9.87
C THR A 165 7.55 -29.16 8.82
N ASP A 166 8.79 -29.32 9.28
CA ASP A 166 9.94 -29.42 8.37
C ASP A 166 9.83 -30.67 7.48
N GLU A 167 9.25 -31.75 7.99
CA GLU A 167 9.04 -32.99 7.25
C GLU A 167 8.06 -32.83 6.08
N GLU A 168 6.89 -32.23 6.31
CA GLU A 168 5.88 -32.07 5.25
C GLU A 168 6.36 -31.10 4.17
N PHE A 169 7.03 -30.02 4.54
CA PHE A 169 7.56 -29.05 3.58
C PHE A 169 8.78 -29.58 2.81
N LYS A 170 9.59 -30.47 3.40
CA LYS A 170 10.64 -31.20 2.65
C LYS A 170 10.05 -32.13 1.59
N ILE A 171 8.99 -32.88 1.92
CA ILE A 171 8.28 -33.72 0.95
C ILE A 171 7.66 -32.85 -0.15
N PHE A 172 7.04 -31.73 0.24
CA PHE A 172 6.47 -30.78 -0.70
C PHE A 172 7.52 -30.23 -1.69
N LYS A 173 8.71 -29.84 -1.20
CA LYS A 173 9.82 -29.40 -2.07
C LYS A 173 10.28 -30.50 -3.02
N ALA A 174 10.45 -31.74 -2.55
CA ALA A 174 10.92 -32.86 -3.36
C ALA A 174 10.00 -33.15 -4.56
N GLU A 175 8.68 -32.95 -4.43
CA GLU A 175 7.74 -33.13 -5.55
C GLU A 175 8.05 -32.19 -6.73
N PHE A 176 8.51 -30.96 -6.46
CA PHE A 176 8.90 -30.01 -7.51
C PHE A 176 10.24 -30.37 -8.16
N ASP A 177 11.15 -30.96 -7.41
CA ASP A 177 12.43 -31.45 -7.92
C ASP A 177 12.21 -32.64 -8.88
N GLU A 178 11.27 -33.54 -8.56
CA GLU A 178 10.87 -34.67 -9.41
C GLU A 178 10.26 -34.25 -10.75
N MET A 179 9.59 -33.09 -10.79
CA MET A 179 8.98 -32.56 -12.02
C MET A 179 10.01 -32.36 -13.13
N LYS A 180 11.28 -32.08 -12.79
CA LYS A 180 12.35 -31.76 -13.74
C LYS A 180 12.58 -32.87 -14.76
N GLY A 181 12.43 -34.12 -14.37
CA GLY A 181 12.57 -35.28 -15.26
C GLY A 181 11.48 -35.40 -16.33
N ASN A 182 10.34 -34.72 -16.13
CA ASN A 182 9.19 -34.77 -17.05
C ASN A 182 9.15 -33.60 -18.04
N LEU A 183 9.98 -32.57 -17.82
CA LEU A 183 10.09 -31.44 -18.73
C LEU A 183 10.87 -31.81 -19.99
N SER A 184 10.59 -31.09 -21.06
CA SER A 184 11.31 -31.27 -22.32
C SER A 184 12.71 -30.66 -22.25
N ASP A 185 13.69 -31.41 -22.75
CA ASP A 185 15.07 -30.97 -22.90
C ASP A 185 15.23 -30.33 -24.29
N THR A 186 15.40 -29.01 -24.33
CA THR A 186 15.57 -28.23 -25.57
C THR A 186 16.84 -28.58 -26.33
N THR A 187 17.82 -29.23 -25.68
CA THR A 187 19.06 -29.68 -26.33
C THR A 187 18.93 -31.07 -26.97
N LYS A 188 17.94 -31.86 -26.54
CA LYS A 188 17.74 -33.26 -26.96
C LYS A 188 16.44 -33.50 -27.73
N ASN A 189 15.59 -32.49 -27.90
CA ASN A 189 14.26 -32.61 -28.51
C ASN A 189 13.43 -33.76 -27.91
N HIS A 190 13.57 -33.96 -26.59
CA HIS A 190 12.94 -35.06 -25.88
C HIS A 190 11.66 -34.59 -25.17
N PHE A 191 10.55 -35.33 -25.38
CA PHE A 191 9.23 -35.03 -24.82
C PHE A 191 8.68 -36.26 -24.07
N PRO A 192 9.03 -36.47 -22.78
CA PRO A 192 8.72 -37.68 -22.02
C PRO A 192 7.24 -38.08 -21.99
N LEU A 193 6.33 -37.11 -21.99
CA LEU A 193 4.89 -37.26 -21.81
C LEU A 193 4.08 -36.96 -23.09
N ALA A 194 4.71 -37.01 -24.26
CA ALA A 194 3.95 -37.05 -25.51
C ALA A 194 3.07 -38.33 -25.53
N PRO A 195 1.83 -38.31 -26.09
CA PRO A 195 1.17 -37.26 -26.87
C PRO A 195 0.33 -36.25 -26.05
N LYS A 196 0.30 -36.37 -24.71
CA LYS A 196 -0.60 -35.60 -23.83
C LYS A 196 -0.46 -34.08 -24.00
N TYR A 197 0.74 -33.58 -24.25
CA TYR A 197 1.03 -32.16 -24.43
C TYR A 197 1.65 -31.86 -25.80
N THR A 198 0.92 -32.22 -26.85
CA THR A 198 1.35 -31.98 -28.23
C THR A 198 0.71 -30.71 -28.77
N LEU A 199 1.52 -29.80 -29.31
CA LEU A 199 1.06 -28.62 -30.03
C LEU A 199 0.90 -28.94 -31.51
N TYR A 200 -0.29 -28.72 -32.07
CA TYR A 200 -0.62 -29.00 -33.47
C TYR A 200 -0.86 -27.71 -34.25
N LEU A 201 0.07 -27.30 -35.13
CA LEU A 201 -0.07 -26.10 -35.94
C LEU A 201 -0.31 -26.49 -37.41
N ASN A 202 -1.49 -26.20 -37.94
CA ASN A 202 -1.86 -26.45 -39.34
C ASN A 202 -1.71 -25.19 -40.19
N GLU A 203 -2.25 -24.07 -39.71
CA GLU A 203 -2.22 -22.79 -40.41
C GLU A 203 -0.96 -21.99 -40.07
N TYR A 204 -0.35 -22.29 -38.93
CA TYR A 204 0.76 -21.51 -38.35
C TYR A 204 0.36 -20.04 -38.15
N SER A 205 -0.92 -19.79 -37.88
CA SER A 205 -1.47 -18.48 -37.60
C SER A 205 -1.32 -18.14 -36.12
N PHE A 206 -1.24 -16.85 -35.81
CA PHE A 206 -1.19 -16.40 -34.41
C PHE A 206 -2.44 -16.82 -33.64
N GLU A 207 -3.62 -16.74 -34.27
CA GLU A 207 -4.88 -17.12 -33.63
C GLU A 207 -4.96 -18.62 -33.32
N GLU A 208 -4.46 -19.49 -34.21
CA GLU A 208 -4.38 -20.94 -33.94
C GLU A 208 -3.46 -21.23 -32.74
N LEU A 209 -2.28 -20.60 -32.70
CA LEU A 209 -1.33 -20.74 -31.60
C LEU A 209 -1.91 -20.23 -30.29
N TYR A 210 -2.47 -19.02 -30.29
CA TYR A 210 -3.06 -18.40 -29.11
C TYR A 210 -4.23 -19.24 -28.56
N ASN A 211 -5.10 -19.75 -29.44
CA ASN A 211 -6.21 -20.61 -29.04
C ASN A 211 -5.74 -21.90 -28.36
N GLN A 212 -4.65 -22.52 -28.81
CA GLN A 212 -4.10 -23.69 -28.14
C GLN A 212 -3.48 -23.36 -26.78
N PHE A 213 -2.70 -22.28 -26.65
CA PHE A 213 -2.11 -21.93 -25.35
C PHE A 213 -3.17 -21.69 -24.27
N LYS A 214 -4.34 -21.15 -24.63
CA LYS A 214 -5.48 -21.01 -23.71
C LYS A 214 -5.96 -22.33 -23.13
N THR A 215 -5.89 -23.44 -23.88
CA THR A 215 -6.39 -24.74 -23.41
C THR A 215 -5.52 -25.37 -22.32
N LEU A 216 -4.31 -24.85 -22.09
CA LEU A 216 -3.44 -25.32 -21.01
C LEU A 216 -3.97 -24.94 -19.63
N LEU A 217 -4.73 -23.85 -19.52
CA LEU A 217 -5.31 -23.43 -18.24
C LEU A 217 -6.66 -24.13 -18.00
N PRO A 218 -6.87 -24.79 -16.85
CA PRO A 218 -8.04 -25.63 -16.58
C PRO A 218 -9.23 -24.82 -16.05
N PHE A 219 -9.47 -23.63 -16.60
CA PHE A 219 -10.57 -22.75 -16.22
C PHE A 219 -11.02 -21.89 -17.40
N LYS A 220 -12.18 -21.24 -17.26
CA LYS A 220 -12.73 -20.36 -18.28
C LYS A 220 -11.79 -19.18 -18.52
N TRP A 221 -11.36 -19.01 -19.77
CA TRP A 221 -10.51 -17.90 -20.19
C TRP A 221 -11.29 -16.57 -20.19
N ASP A 222 -10.71 -15.55 -19.57
CA ASP A 222 -11.22 -14.17 -19.60
C ASP A 222 -10.28 -13.33 -20.47
N GLU A 223 -10.79 -12.89 -21.62
CA GLU A 223 -9.98 -12.18 -22.61
C GLU A 223 -9.51 -10.82 -22.10
N ASN A 224 -10.23 -10.16 -21.19
CA ASN A 224 -9.83 -8.86 -20.63
C ASN A 224 -8.80 -9.05 -19.51
N LYS A 225 -9.01 -10.05 -18.66
CA LYS A 225 -8.13 -10.32 -17.51
C LYS A 225 -6.76 -10.87 -17.92
N TYR A 226 -6.66 -11.58 -19.04
CA TYR A 226 -5.45 -12.28 -19.46
C TYR A 226 -4.80 -11.71 -20.73
N GLN A 227 -5.09 -10.45 -21.10
CA GLN A 227 -4.54 -9.83 -22.33
C GLN A 227 -3.02 -9.83 -22.41
N VAL A 228 -2.34 -9.73 -21.28
CA VAL A 228 -0.87 -9.78 -21.20
C VAL A 228 -0.28 -11.06 -21.83
N VAL A 229 -0.98 -12.20 -21.74
CA VAL A 229 -0.56 -13.45 -22.41
C VAL A 229 -0.59 -13.27 -23.92
N LYS A 230 -1.65 -12.65 -24.45
CA LYS A 230 -1.77 -12.36 -25.88
C LYS A 230 -0.63 -11.47 -26.36
N ILE A 231 -0.31 -10.40 -25.61
CA ILE A 231 0.77 -9.46 -25.92
C ILE A 231 2.13 -10.16 -25.96
N ILE A 232 2.45 -10.96 -24.93
CA ILE A 232 3.73 -11.65 -24.83
C ILE A 232 3.85 -12.74 -25.90
N LEU A 233 2.80 -13.54 -26.10
CA LEU A 233 2.80 -14.58 -27.13
C LEU A 233 2.89 -13.97 -28.53
N LYS A 234 2.25 -12.82 -28.78
CA LYS A 234 2.33 -12.09 -30.04
C LYS A 234 3.74 -11.57 -30.28
N SER A 235 4.36 -10.98 -29.27
CA SER A 235 5.76 -10.54 -29.34
C SER A 235 6.70 -11.71 -29.67
N LEU A 236 6.49 -12.88 -29.05
CA LEU A 236 7.24 -14.10 -29.39
C LEU A 236 6.97 -14.57 -30.82
N PHE A 237 5.71 -14.56 -31.28
CA PHE A 237 5.31 -14.92 -32.64
C PHE A 237 5.96 -14.02 -33.70
N ASP A 238 6.02 -12.72 -33.45
CA ASP A 238 6.59 -11.76 -34.39
C ASP A 238 8.13 -11.83 -34.43
N LEU A 239 8.76 -12.19 -33.30
CA LEU A 239 10.21 -12.41 -33.23
C LEU A 239 10.65 -13.75 -33.84
N TYR A 240 9.83 -14.79 -33.72
CA TYR A 240 10.19 -16.15 -34.14
C TYR A 240 9.09 -16.74 -35.03
N ASP A 241 9.38 -16.91 -36.32
CA ASP A 241 8.42 -17.51 -37.25
C ASP A 241 8.14 -18.97 -36.87
N PRO A 242 6.89 -19.34 -36.50
CA PRO A 242 6.56 -20.70 -36.10
C PRO A 242 6.71 -21.73 -37.22
N LYS A 243 6.75 -21.31 -38.50
CA LYS A 243 7.06 -22.20 -39.62
C LYS A 243 8.55 -22.57 -39.67
N LYS A 244 9.42 -21.67 -39.20
CA LYS A 244 10.88 -21.86 -39.19
C LYS A 244 11.36 -22.53 -37.92
N ASP A 245 10.75 -22.21 -36.78
CA ASP A 245 11.11 -22.77 -35.47
C ASP A 245 9.87 -23.29 -34.70
N PRO A 246 9.20 -24.36 -35.21
CA PRO A 246 8.05 -24.95 -34.53
C PRO A 246 8.42 -25.63 -33.20
N LEU A 247 9.69 -26.05 -33.04
CA LEU A 247 10.15 -26.74 -31.85
C LEU A 247 10.12 -25.83 -30.63
N ARG A 248 10.50 -24.56 -30.76
CA ARG A 248 10.40 -23.58 -29.67
C ARG A 248 9.00 -23.52 -29.07
N TYR A 249 7.98 -23.40 -29.92
CA TYR A 249 6.58 -23.37 -29.46
C TYR A 249 6.13 -24.69 -28.85
N LYS A 250 6.57 -25.82 -29.43
CA LYS A 250 6.30 -27.16 -28.88
C LYS A 250 6.91 -27.33 -27.48
N HIS A 251 8.15 -26.91 -27.27
CA HIS A 251 8.80 -26.94 -25.96
C HIS A 251 8.09 -26.06 -24.93
N LEU A 252 7.72 -24.82 -25.30
CA LEU A 252 6.97 -23.92 -24.43
C LEU A 252 5.61 -24.52 -24.04
N TYR A 253 4.83 -24.95 -25.03
CA TYR A 253 3.51 -25.55 -24.82
C TYR A 253 3.58 -26.80 -23.94
N TYR A 254 4.53 -27.70 -24.26
CA TYR A 254 4.74 -28.93 -23.52
C TYR A 254 5.12 -28.67 -22.07
N ASN A 255 6.14 -27.83 -21.82
CA ASN A 255 6.62 -27.56 -20.47
C ASN A 255 5.53 -26.88 -19.62
N ILE A 256 4.80 -25.92 -20.17
CA ILE A 256 3.68 -25.27 -19.46
C ILE A 256 2.61 -26.30 -19.09
N GLY A 257 2.22 -27.17 -20.02
CA GLY A 257 1.23 -28.21 -19.78
C GLY A 257 1.64 -29.22 -18.71
N VAL A 258 2.91 -29.66 -18.74
CA VAL A 258 3.47 -30.55 -17.71
C VAL A 258 3.49 -29.89 -16.34
N MET A 259 3.93 -28.64 -16.25
CA MET A 259 4.00 -27.90 -14.99
C MET A 259 2.60 -27.67 -14.40
N ILE A 260 1.62 -27.27 -15.22
CA ILE A 260 0.24 -27.08 -14.76
C ILE A 260 -0.36 -28.39 -14.24
N ASP A 261 -0.20 -29.51 -14.97
CA ASP A 261 -0.73 -30.80 -14.53
C ASP A 261 -0.05 -31.31 -13.26
N HIS A 262 1.24 -31.06 -13.11
CA HIS A 262 1.95 -31.37 -11.87
C HIS A 262 1.41 -30.53 -10.70
N LEU A 263 1.30 -29.21 -10.86
CA LEU A 263 0.69 -28.33 -9.85
C LEU A 263 -0.74 -28.77 -9.49
N GLN A 264 -1.55 -29.16 -10.47
CA GLN A 264 -2.89 -29.69 -10.22
C GLN A 264 -2.86 -30.97 -9.37
N LYS A 265 -1.91 -31.89 -9.60
CA LYS A 265 -1.76 -33.11 -8.79
C LYS A 265 -1.36 -32.77 -7.37
N VAL A 266 -0.36 -31.91 -7.18
CA VAL A 266 0.11 -31.44 -5.87
C VAL A 266 -1.04 -30.81 -5.08
N MET A 267 -1.82 -29.92 -5.72
CA MET A 267 -2.95 -29.25 -5.08
C MET A 267 -4.11 -30.19 -4.76
N LYS A 268 -4.45 -31.11 -5.67
CA LYS A 268 -5.49 -32.12 -5.44
C LYS A 268 -5.11 -33.12 -4.33
N GLY A 269 -3.83 -33.43 -4.19
CA GLY A 269 -3.31 -34.28 -3.11
C GLY A 269 -3.36 -33.62 -1.73
N ARG A 270 -3.49 -32.29 -1.65
CA ARG A 270 -3.48 -31.51 -0.41
C ARG A 270 -4.65 -30.51 -0.33
N PRO A 271 -5.92 -30.97 -0.36
CA PRO A 271 -7.07 -30.07 -0.36
C PRO A 271 -7.08 -29.11 0.85
N LYS A 272 -6.63 -29.56 2.02
CA LYS A 272 -6.51 -28.74 3.24
C LYS A 272 -5.57 -27.53 3.09
N TRP A 273 -4.67 -27.52 2.11
CA TRP A 273 -3.72 -26.41 1.91
C TRP A 273 -4.26 -25.37 0.92
N PHE A 274 -5.13 -25.79 0.00
CA PHE A 274 -5.53 -24.98 -1.17
C PHE A 274 -7.04 -24.69 -1.26
N LEU A 275 -7.84 -25.25 -0.35
CA LEU A 275 -9.27 -24.98 -0.23
C LEU A 275 -9.58 -24.45 1.16
N PRO A 276 -10.64 -23.62 1.30
CA PRO A 276 -11.17 -23.26 2.62
C PRO A 276 -11.52 -24.51 3.42
N ASP A 277 -11.31 -24.46 4.73
CA ASP A 277 -11.73 -25.55 5.60
C ASP A 277 -13.27 -25.68 5.49
N SER A 278 -13.76 -26.90 5.21
CA SER A 278 -15.20 -27.15 5.19
C SER A 278 -15.77 -26.76 6.54
N ASN A 279 -16.91 -26.06 6.56
CA ASN A 279 -17.60 -25.54 7.76
C ASN A 279 -17.91 -26.59 8.86
N ASP A 280 -17.53 -27.85 8.69
CA ASP A 280 -17.44 -28.86 9.74
C ASP A 280 -16.28 -28.52 10.65
N ARG A 281 -16.63 -27.81 11.73
CA ARG A 281 -15.80 -27.43 12.86
C ARG A 281 -15.27 -28.66 13.58
N ASP A 282 -14.31 -29.35 12.98
CA ASP A 282 -13.57 -30.39 13.68
C ASP A 282 -12.49 -29.72 14.56
N GLY A 283 -12.95 -29.25 15.72
CA GLY A 283 -12.19 -29.30 16.97
C GLY A 283 -11.27 -28.15 17.38
N GLN A 284 -10.76 -27.29 16.49
CA GLN A 284 -9.82 -26.24 16.94
C GLN A 284 -9.91 -24.93 16.15
N ILE A 285 -10.54 -23.91 16.74
CA ILE A 285 -10.54 -22.55 16.17
C ILE A 285 -9.12 -21.98 16.35
N LYS A 286 -8.44 -21.71 15.23
CA LYS A 286 -7.15 -21.01 15.22
C LYS A 286 -7.44 -19.51 15.17
N LEU A 287 -7.24 -18.83 16.29
CA LEU A 287 -7.40 -17.37 16.39
C LEU A 287 -6.07 -16.68 16.08
N ARG A 288 -6.11 -15.57 15.34
CA ARG A 288 -4.91 -14.73 15.19
C ARG A 288 -4.72 -13.88 16.43
N LEU A 289 -3.53 -13.97 17.00
CA LEU A 289 -3.09 -13.08 18.06
C LEU A 289 -2.36 -11.90 17.42
N PHE A 290 -2.83 -10.70 17.70
CA PHE A 290 -2.20 -9.45 17.27
C PHE A 290 -1.51 -8.83 18.46
N GLU A 291 -0.36 -8.20 18.20
CA GLU A 291 0.46 -7.54 19.21
C GLU A 291 0.69 -6.09 18.79
N ASP A 292 0.48 -5.16 19.72
CA ASP A 292 0.85 -3.74 19.60
C ASP A 292 1.57 -3.33 20.89
N ASN A 293 2.90 -3.29 20.84
CA ASN A 293 3.78 -3.21 22.01
C ASN A 293 3.48 -4.33 23.03
N ASP A 294 3.14 -3.95 24.27
CA ASP A 294 2.85 -4.90 25.36
C ASP A 294 1.39 -5.41 25.35
N GLU A 295 0.57 -4.95 24.40
CA GLU A 295 -0.85 -5.32 24.31
C GLU A 295 -1.05 -6.45 23.29
N GLN A 296 -1.77 -7.49 23.73
CA GLN A 296 -2.13 -8.64 22.90
C GLN A 296 -3.65 -8.75 22.76
N PHE A 297 -4.16 -8.90 21.54
CA PHE A 297 -5.60 -8.95 21.29
C PHE A 297 -5.98 -9.87 20.12
N VAL A 298 -7.24 -10.26 20.09
CA VAL A 298 -7.84 -11.09 19.03
C VAL A 298 -9.01 -10.34 18.40
N MET A 299 -9.15 -10.44 17.08
CA MET A 299 -10.22 -9.80 16.33
C MET A 299 -11.55 -10.53 16.51
N PHE A 300 -12.65 -9.80 16.73
CA PHE A 300 -13.99 -10.41 16.79
C PHE A 300 -14.34 -11.20 15.53
N GLY A 301 -13.85 -10.76 14.36
CA GLY A 301 -14.06 -11.44 13.08
C GLY A 301 -13.49 -12.86 13.01
N ASP A 302 -12.53 -13.21 13.87
CA ASP A 302 -11.93 -14.54 13.90
C ASP A 302 -12.76 -15.54 14.73
N PHE A 303 -13.73 -15.05 15.51
CA PHE A 303 -14.62 -15.91 16.28
C PHE A 303 -15.75 -16.46 15.41
N SER A 304 -16.26 -17.64 15.78
CA SER A 304 -17.44 -18.19 15.11
C SER A 304 -18.65 -17.26 15.25
N LYS A 305 -19.57 -17.27 14.27
CA LYS A 305 -20.84 -16.52 14.32
C LYS A 305 -21.62 -16.71 15.64
N ASN A 306 -21.50 -17.89 16.27
CA ASN A 306 -22.15 -18.22 17.54
C ASN A 306 -21.57 -17.48 18.74
N VAL A 307 -20.32 -17.02 18.65
CA VAL A 307 -19.64 -16.21 19.68
C VAL A 307 -19.82 -14.72 19.37
N ILE A 308 -19.82 -14.34 18.08
CA ILE A 308 -20.05 -12.95 17.65
C ILE A 308 -21.38 -12.38 18.15
N LYS A 309 -22.44 -13.19 18.25
CA LYS A 309 -23.77 -12.73 18.72
C LYS A 309 -23.78 -12.14 20.13
N TYR A 310 -22.77 -12.44 20.96
CA TYR A 310 -22.65 -11.90 22.31
C TYR A 310 -21.97 -10.51 22.33
N PHE A 311 -21.39 -10.07 21.21
CA PHE A 311 -20.76 -8.78 21.09
C PHE A 311 -21.69 -7.78 20.40
N LYS A 312 -22.06 -6.69 21.09
CA LYS A 312 -22.57 -5.48 20.44
C LYS A 312 -21.42 -4.83 19.67
N ILE A 313 -21.42 -4.99 18.35
CA ILE A 313 -20.43 -4.41 17.44
C ILE A 313 -21.10 -3.23 16.72
N ASP A 314 -20.52 -2.04 16.87
CA ASP A 314 -20.96 -0.86 16.12
C ASP A 314 -20.58 -1.03 14.64
N GLN A 315 -21.46 -0.59 13.74
CA GLN A 315 -21.32 -0.79 12.28
C GLN A 315 -20.05 -0.18 11.64
N TYR A 316 -19.27 0.60 12.39
CA TYR A 316 -18.10 1.36 11.90
C TYR A 316 -16.76 0.85 12.42
N THR A 317 -16.75 -0.12 13.34
CA THR A 317 -15.54 -0.56 14.03
C THR A 317 -15.41 -2.08 14.02
N PHE A 318 -14.18 -2.58 13.87
CA PHE A 318 -13.88 -3.96 14.23
C PHE A 318 -13.53 -3.98 15.71
N GLY A 319 -14.31 -4.69 16.51
CA GLY A 319 -13.99 -4.87 17.93
C GLY A 319 -12.99 -6.00 18.15
N THR A 320 -12.28 -5.92 19.26
CA THR A 320 -11.32 -6.95 19.71
C THR A 320 -11.56 -7.35 21.15
N VAL A 321 -10.89 -8.42 21.57
CA VAL A 321 -10.77 -8.84 22.96
C VAL A 321 -9.30 -8.95 23.31
N SER A 322 -8.91 -8.46 24.49
CA SER A 322 -7.58 -8.73 25.04
C SER A 322 -7.35 -10.22 25.24
N HIS A 323 -6.15 -10.71 24.91
CA HIS A 323 -5.78 -12.11 25.11
C HIS A 323 -5.84 -12.53 26.58
N SER A 324 -5.44 -11.66 27.51
CA SER A 324 -5.51 -11.96 28.95
C SER A 324 -6.95 -12.10 29.45
N GLN A 325 -7.86 -11.31 28.89
CA GLN A 325 -9.29 -11.41 29.20
C GLN A 325 -9.88 -12.70 28.63
N LEU A 326 -9.52 -13.11 27.41
CA LEU A 326 -10.01 -14.37 26.82
C LEU A 326 -9.74 -15.60 27.69
N GLN A 327 -8.62 -15.61 28.42
CA GLN A 327 -8.26 -16.71 29.32
C GLN A 327 -9.12 -16.78 30.59
N GLN A 328 -9.87 -15.72 30.92
CA GLN A 328 -10.59 -15.54 32.18
C GLN A 328 -12.12 -15.50 32.01
N LEU A 329 -12.65 -15.71 30.80
CA LEU A 329 -14.07 -15.43 30.50
C LEU A 329 -15.04 -16.55 30.91
N ASP A 330 -16.02 -16.18 31.74
CA ASP A 330 -17.36 -16.77 31.80
C ASP A 330 -18.26 -16.09 30.74
N PRO A 331 -19.06 -16.82 29.94
CA PRO A 331 -20.02 -16.26 28.96
C PRO A 331 -20.86 -15.07 29.46
N GLU A 332 -21.23 -15.00 30.74
CA GLU A 332 -22.00 -13.88 31.31
C GLU A 332 -21.21 -12.56 31.44
N GLN A 333 -19.88 -12.61 31.36
CA GLN A 333 -19.00 -11.44 31.51
C GLN A 333 -18.58 -10.80 30.17
N MET A 334 -18.99 -11.37 29.03
CA MET A 334 -18.59 -10.89 27.70
C MET A 334 -19.04 -9.45 27.37
N GLU A 335 -20.08 -8.94 28.03
CA GLU A 335 -20.54 -7.55 27.81
C GLU A 335 -19.64 -6.50 28.50
N LYS A 336 -18.77 -6.90 29.44
CA LYS A 336 -17.88 -6.01 30.22
C LYS A 336 -16.44 -5.96 29.70
N ILE A 337 -16.15 -6.64 28.60
CA ILE A 337 -14.81 -6.67 28.01
C ILE A 337 -14.42 -5.26 27.54
N GLU A 338 -13.25 -4.79 27.97
CA GLU A 338 -12.63 -3.59 27.42
C GLU A 338 -12.28 -3.84 25.94
N LYS A 339 -12.84 -3.01 25.06
CA LYS A 339 -12.69 -3.17 23.60
C LYS A 339 -11.65 -2.19 23.07
N ILE A 340 -10.68 -2.72 22.34
CA ILE A 340 -9.90 -1.92 21.38
C ILE A 340 -10.67 -1.97 20.06
N TYR A 341 -10.89 -0.79 19.48
CA TYR A 341 -11.65 -0.62 18.25
C TYR A 341 -10.69 -0.29 17.11
N PHE A 342 -10.79 -1.06 16.03
CA PHE A 342 -10.15 -0.72 14.76
C PHE A 342 -11.15 -0.01 13.88
N VAL A 343 -10.71 1.06 13.23
CA VAL A 343 -11.53 1.80 12.27
C VAL A 343 -11.49 1.09 10.93
N GLY A 344 -12.65 0.83 10.34
CA GLY A 344 -12.72 0.21 9.01
C GLY A 344 -12.06 1.07 7.93
N MET A 345 -11.40 0.44 6.95
CA MET A 345 -10.73 1.15 5.85
C MET A 345 -11.67 2.07 5.06
N SER A 346 -12.96 1.73 4.96
CA SER A 346 -13.96 2.60 4.35
C SER A 346 -14.18 3.89 5.14
N THR A 347 -14.10 3.83 6.47
CA THR A 347 -14.16 5.00 7.36
C THR A 347 -12.86 5.79 7.29
N VAL A 348 -11.70 5.15 7.26
CA VAL A 348 -10.39 5.80 7.05
C VAL A 348 -10.41 6.60 5.74
N LYS A 349 -10.79 5.97 4.62
CA LYS A 349 -10.91 6.64 3.31
C LYS A 349 -11.90 7.82 3.32
N LYS A 350 -12.98 7.74 4.10
CA LYS A 350 -13.92 8.85 4.28
C LYS A 350 -13.30 10.00 5.07
N ILE A 351 -12.53 9.71 6.11
CA ILE A 351 -11.79 10.70 6.89
C ILE A 351 -10.76 11.38 5.98
N ASP A 352 -9.94 10.60 5.27
CA ASP A 352 -8.90 11.10 4.37
C ASP A 352 -9.50 12.02 3.30
N ARG A 353 -10.59 11.60 2.65
CA ARG A 353 -11.30 12.42 1.67
C ARG A 353 -11.79 13.74 2.25
N LYS A 354 -12.37 13.72 3.46
CA LYS A 354 -12.83 14.95 4.12
C LYS A 354 -11.66 15.86 4.50
N CYS A 355 -10.58 15.30 5.01
CA CYS A 355 -9.35 16.05 5.30
C CYS A 355 -8.78 16.69 4.03
N ALA A 356 -8.71 15.95 2.93
CA ALA A 356 -8.26 16.44 1.63
C ALA A 356 -9.17 17.55 1.08
N GLU A 357 -10.50 17.39 1.17
CA GLU A 357 -11.48 18.42 0.76
C GLU A 357 -11.30 19.71 1.57
N LEU A 358 -11.13 19.60 2.90
CA LEU A 358 -10.88 20.73 3.78
C LEU A 358 -9.54 21.41 3.47
N PHE A 359 -8.48 20.62 3.29
CA PHE A 359 -7.15 21.12 2.95
C PHE A 359 -7.17 21.86 1.61
N LEU A 360 -7.75 21.24 0.58
CA LEU A 360 -7.86 21.83 -0.75
C LEU A 360 -8.65 23.13 -0.71
N HIS A 361 -9.81 23.14 -0.05
CA HIS A 361 -10.63 24.34 0.14
C HIS A 361 -9.83 25.47 0.80
N TYR A 362 -9.07 25.17 1.86
CA TYR A 362 -8.25 26.17 2.54
C TYR A 362 -7.15 26.74 1.62
N VAL A 363 -6.40 25.87 0.95
CA VAL A 363 -5.30 26.27 0.06
C VAL A 363 -5.82 27.08 -1.14
N THR A 364 -6.92 26.67 -1.77
CA THR A 364 -7.49 27.39 -2.92
C THR A 364 -8.10 28.73 -2.54
N SER A 365 -8.74 28.81 -1.36
CA SER A 365 -9.46 30.01 -0.92
C SER A 365 -8.54 31.09 -0.36
N ASN A 366 -7.50 30.69 0.37
CA ASN A 366 -6.64 31.65 1.09
C ASN A 366 -5.33 31.97 0.36
N LYS A 367 -4.93 31.16 -0.64
CA LYS A 367 -3.64 31.24 -1.36
C LYS A 367 -2.48 31.71 -0.45
N PRO A 368 -2.31 31.13 0.75
CA PRO A 368 -1.25 31.57 1.63
C PRO A 368 0.10 31.33 0.92
N PRO A 369 1.08 32.24 1.08
CA PRO A 369 2.43 31.95 0.60
C PRO A 369 2.90 30.66 1.24
N ALA A 370 3.25 29.67 0.41
CA ALA A 370 3.76 28.40 0.90
C ALA A 370 5.15 28.63 1.51
N ILE A 371 5.28 28.42 2.82
CA ILE A 371 6.57 28.42 3.51
C ILE A 371 6.98 26.96 3.63
N ASP A 372 8.02 26.58 2.90
CA ASP A 372 8.54 25.22 2.91
C ASP A 372 9.46 24.96 4.10
N VAL A 373 9.48 23.71 4.57
CA VAL A 373 10.49 23.23 5.52
C VAL A 373 11.87 23.29 4.84
N ARG A 374 12.81 23.93 5.52
CA ARG A 374 14.20 24.06 5.06
C ARG A 374 14.96 22.75 5.29
N ASN A 375 15.88 22.44 4.39
CA ASN A 375 16.71 21.25 4.52
C ASN A 375 17.63 21.33 5.75
N ALA A 376 17.82 20.20 6.43
CA ALA A 376 18.92 20.04 7.35
C ALA A 376 20.25 20.17 6.58
N LYS A 377 21.29 20.64 7.27
CA LYS A 377 22.63 20.74 6.70
C LYS A 377 23.29 19.36 6.63
N SER A 378 24.45 19.27 5.99
CA SER A 378 25.22 18.02 5.88
C SER A 378 25.69 17.46 7.23
N ASP A 379 25.85 18.33 8.23
CA ASP A 379 26.15 17.99 9.63
C ASP A 379 24.88 17.78 10.49
N GLY A 380 23.71 17.81 9.85
CA GLY A 380 22.40 17.58 10.45
C GLY A 380 21.76 18.84 11.03
N PHE A 381 20.77 18.65 11.90
CA PHE A 381 20.12 19.74 12.63
C PHE A 381 20.27 19.60 14.15
N THR A 382 20.28 20.73 14.84
CA THR A 382 20.34 20.84 16.31
C THR A 382 19.00 21.28 16.89
N LEU A 383 18.84 21.22 18.22
CA LEU A 383 17.67 21.76 18.92
C LEU A 383 17.34 23.22 18.50
N ASN A 384 18.36 24.06 18.38
CA ASN A 384 18.18 25.45 17.94
C ASN A 384 17.68 25.54 16.49
N ASN A 385 18.11 24.61 15.61
CA ASN A 385 17.59 24.56 14.26
C ASN A 385 16.10 24.20 14.25
N LEU A 386 15.67 23.21 15.05
CA LEU A 386 14.25 22.86 15.19
C LEU A 386 13.41 24.04 15.70
N ILE A 387 13.84 24.72 16.77
CA ILE A 387 13.13 25.90 17.31
C ILE A 387 12.99 27.00 16.26
N ASN A 388 14.07 27.27 15.52
CA ASN A 388 14.07 28.28 14.45
C ASN A 388 13.20 27.87 13.26
N GLU A 389 13.07 26.58 12.98
CA GLU A 389 12.19 26.06 11.93
C GLU A 389 10.71 26.20 12.31
N LEU A 390 10.34 25.84 13.55
CA LEU A 390 8.98 26.01 14.06
C LEU A 390 8.51 27.48 13.98
N LYS A 391 9.42 28.42 14.26
CA LYS A 391 9.17 29.86 14.11
C LYS A 391 9.10 30.30 12.65
N HIS A 392 9.98 29.79 11.80
CA HIS A 392 10.01 30.11 10.37
C HIS A 392 8.69 29.73 9.68
N LEU A 393 8.14 28.57 10.05
CA LEU A 393 6.87 28.05 9.53
C LEU A 393 5.63 28.76 10.13
N GLY A 394 5.82 29.71 11.06
CA GLY A 394 4.72 30.39 11.77
C GLY A 394 3.93 29.48 12.71
N LEU A 395 4.43 28.27 13.02
CA LEU A 395 3.69 27.31 13.86
C LEU A 395 3.55 27.79 15.30
N ASN A 396 4.43 28.66 15.78
CA ASN A 396 4.31 29.32 17.08
C ASN A 396 3.14 30.31 17.14
N GLU A 397 2.60 30.79 16.01
CA GLU A 397 1.40 31.62 16.00
C GLU A 397 0.15 30.76 16.19
N ALA A 398 0.05 29.64 15.47
CA ALA A 398 -1.05 28.68 15.62
C ALA A 398 -1.01 27.91 16.96
N PHE A 399 0.21 27.64 17.45
CA PHE A 399 0.49 26.91 18.67
C PHE A 399 1.51 27.68 19.53
N PRO A 400 1.07 28.64 20.36
CA PRO A 400 1.96 29.50 21.16
C PRO A 400 2.98 28.78 22.04
N THR A 401 2.69 27.54 22.44
CA THR A 401 3.55 26.73 23.32
C THR A 401 4.39 25.68 22.58
N ILE A 402 4.37 25.65 21.24
CA ILE A 402 5.00 24.56 20.46
C ILE A 402 6.51 24.44 20.71
N THR A 403 7.19 25.56 20.91
CA THR A 403 8.64 25.58 21.17
C THR A 403 9.00 24.97 22.52
N ASN A 404 8.08 24.91 23.49
CA ASN A 404 8.31 24.32 24.80
C ASN A 404 8.50 22.80 24.72
N TYR A 405 8.08 22.18 23.61
CA TYR A 405 8.22 20.74 23.38
C TYR A 405 9.44 20.38 22.53
N ALA A 406 10.16 21.37 21.99
CA ALA A 406 11.24 21.13 21.03
C ALA A 406 12.39 20.31 21.64
N GLU A 407 12.75 20.53 22.90
CA GLU A 407 13.82 19.79 23.58
C GLU A 407 13.45 18.32 23.76
N LEU A 408 12.27 18.04 24.31
CA LEU A 408 11.73 16.69 24.47
C LEU A 408 11.68 15.93 23.14
N VAL A 409 11.19 16.60 22.08
CA VAL A 409 11.07 16.03 20.74
C VAL A 409 12.44 15.78 20.12
N TYR A 410 13.36 16.75 20.22
CA TYR A 410 14.71 16.62 19.69
C TYR A 410 15.45 15.44 20.32
N ASP A 411 15.38 15.30 21.64
CA ASP A 411 16.01 14.19 22.36
C ASP A 411 15.40 12.84 21.96
N HIS A 412 14.08 12.79 21.77
CA HIS A 412 13.41 11.59 21.29
C HIS A 412 13.87 11.21 19.88
N VAL A 413 13.79 12.12 18.92
CA VAL A 413 14.21 11.89 17.52
C VAL A 413 15.68 11.51 17.45
N LYS A 414 16.53 12.16 18.25
CA LYS A 414 17.95 11.81 18.35
C LYS A 414 18.18 10.40 18.89
N LYS A 415 17.34 9.94 19.81
CA LYS A 415 17.41 8.58 20.38
C LYS A 415 16.86 7.52 19.43
N THR A 416 15.83 7.83 18.66
CA THR A 416 15.14 6.87 17.78
C THR A 416 15.71 6.83 16.37
N SER A 417 16.38 7.88 15.92
CA SER A 417 17.01 7.91 14.60
C SER A 417 18.10 6.84 14.50
N LYS A 418 18.08 6.07 13.41
CA LYS A 418 19.12 5.09 13.07
C LYS A 418 20.42 5.77 12.61
N ASN A 419 20.36 7.07 12.32
CA ASN A 419 21.47 7.84 11.79
C ASN A 419 22.26 8.53 12.90
N LYS A 420 23.59 8.61 12.76
CA LYS A 420 24.44 9.42 13.65
C LYS A 420 24.18 10.93 13.50
N ILE A 421 23.64 11.33 12.35
CA ILE A 421 23.38 12.71 11.94
C ILE A 421 21.91 12.81 11.58
N LEU A 422 21.20 13.78 12.17
CA LEU A 422 19.77 13.99 11.92
C LEU A 422 19.53 14.71 10.60
N LYS A 423 18.83 14.06 9.69
CA LYS A 423 18.56 14.51 8.32
C LYS A 423 17.29 15.38 8.26
N THR A 424 16.94 15.83 7.05
CA THR A 424 15.71 16.59 6.80
C THR A 424 14.44 15.78 7.08
N THR A 425 14.46 14.46 6.86
CA THR A 425 13.34 13.56 7.22
C THR A 425 13.09 13.56 8.72
N ASP A 426 14.16 13.40 9.52
CA ASP A 426 14.09 13.48 10.98
C ASP A 426 13.57 14.87 11.45
N LEU A 427 13.81 15.93 10.68
CA LEU A 427 13.26 17.27 10.97
C LEU A 427 11.75 17.36 10.71
N PHE A 428 11.25 16.72 9.65
CA PHE A 428 9.80 16.60 9.43
C PHE A 428 9.14 15.84 10.58
N ASP A 429 9.71 14.71 11.00
CA ASP A 429 9.20 13.93 12.14
C ASP A 429 9.18 14.77 13.43
N ALA A 430 10.24 15.54 13.68
CA ALA A 430 10.30 16.45 14.83
C ALA A 430 9.20 17.52 14.79
N ILE A 431 8.97 18.14 13.62
CA ILE A 431 7.90 19.14 13.46
C ILE A 431 6.53 18.51 13.68
N GLU A 432 6.28 17.34 13.09
CA GLU A 432 5.02 16.58 13.27
C GLU A 432 4.78 16.26 14.75
N LEU A 433 5.78 15.71 15.45
CA LEU A 433 5.67 15.38 16.87
C LEU A 433 5.37 16.61 17.73
N CYS A 434 6.02 17.74 17.47
CA CYS A 434 5.70 19.01 18.14
C CYS A 434 4.23 19.43 17.91
N GLN A 435 3.75 19.33 16.67
CA GLN A 435 2.36 19.65 16.33
C GLN A 435 1.38 18.70 17.00
N LEU A 436 1.64 17.39 16.97
CA LEU A 436 0.81 16.36 17.59
C LEU A 436 0.65 16.62 19.09
N ILE A 437 1.75 16.90 19.81
CA ILE A 437 1.67 17.25 21.25
C ILE A 437 0.72 18.43 21.47
N CYS A 438 0.84 19.49 20.68
CA CYS A 438 -0.03 20.66 20.77
C CYS A 438 -1.50 20.35 20.45
N ILE A 439 -1.76 19.58 19.38
CA ILE A 439 -3.11 19.20 18.95
C ILE A 439 -3.80 18.38 20.05
N PHE A 440 -3.12 17.37 20.59
CA PHE A 440 -3.70 16.49 21.61
C PHE A 440 -3.92 17.19 22.95
N LYS A 441 -3.08 18.18 23.30
CA LYS A 441 -3.34 19.05 24.46
C LYS A 441 -4.55 19.96 24.25
N LYS A 442 -4.78 20.45 23.03
CA LYS A 442 -5.95 21.28 22.69
C LYS A 442 -7.24 20.47 22.53
N LEU A 443 -7.14 19.18 22.20
CA LEU A 443 -8.28 18.30 21.93
C LEU A 443 -8.35 17.14 22.93
N PRO A 444 -8.76 17.39 24.19
CA PRO A 444 -8.76 16.36 25.25
C PRO A 444 -9.68 15.17 24.93
N LYS A 445 -10.75 15.36 24.14
CA LYS A 445 -11.58 14.24 23.69
C LYS A 445 -10.81 13.25 22.82
N LEU A 446 -9.89 13.73 21.97
CA LEU A 446 -9.06 12.88 21.13
C LEU A 446 -7.97 12.19 21.95
N ALA A 447 -7.41 12.88 22.95
CA ALA A 447 -6.48 12.28 23.91
C ALA A 447 -7.16 11.17 24.74
N ASN A 448 -8.39 11.40 25.22
CA ASN A 448 -9.19 10.41 25.93
C ASN A 448 -9.49 9.20 25.03
N LEU A 449 -9.75 9.43 23.74
CA LEU A 449 -9.93 8.35 22.77
C LEU A 449 -8.66 7.49 22.66
N LEU A 450 -7.49 8.08 22.43
CA LEU A 450 -6.26 7.29 22.38
C LEU A 450 -5.98 6.54 23.67
N HIS A 451 -6.24 7.17 24.82
CA HIS A 451 -6.09 6.51 26.11
C HIS A 451 -7.04 5.31 26.27
N SER A 452 -8.32 5.44 25.91
CA SER A 452 -9.28 4.33 25.96
C SER A 452 -8.93 3.20 24.99
N GLN A 453 -8.19 3.51 23.92
CA GLN A 453 -7.65 2.53 22.98
C GLN A 453 -6.26 1.99 23.40
N LYS A 454 -5.76 2.33 24.59
CA LYS A 454 -4.41 2.02 25.09
C LYS A 454 -3.26 2.51 24.17
N ALA A 455 -3.55 3.45 23.29
CA ALA A 455 -2.66 3.98 22.26
C ALA A 455 -2.05 5.34 22.62
N CYS A 456 -2.25 5.84 23.84
CA CYS A 456 -1.76 7.15 24.26
C CYS A 456 -0.22 7.29 24.23
N HIS A 457 0.51 6.17 24.28
CA HIS A 457 1.96 6.12 24.14
C HIS A 457 2.47 6.59 22.76
N ARG A 458 1.60 6.63 21.74
CA ARG A 458 1.91 7.12 20.39
C ARG A 458 2.12 8.63 20.33
N ILE A 459 1.69 9.36 21.34
CA ILE A 459 1.94 10.79 21.47
C ILE A 459 3.13 10.96 22.41
N LEU A 460 4.13 11.73 21.96
CA LEU A 460 5.35 12.01 22.71
C LEU A 460 5.08 13.02 23.85
N ASN A 461 4.19 12.68 24.77
CA ASN A 461 3.91 13.41 25.99
C ASN A 461 3.38 12.46 27.06
N LYS A 462 3.57 12.79 28.34
CA LYS A 462 2.94 12.03 29.43
C LYS A 462 1.41 12.15 29.29
N CYS A 463 0.73 11.01 29.25
CA CYS A 463 -0.72 10.99 29.24
C CYS A 463 -1.23 11.45 30.61
N ASP A 464 -1.95 12.56 30.66
CA ASP A 464 -2.50 13.13 31.89
C ASP A 464 -3.53 12.20 32.58
N ILE A 465 -3.99 11.13 31.90
CA ILE A 465 -4.85 10.11 32.50
C ILE A 465 -4.02 8.99 33.13
N CYS A 466 -2.97 8.52 32.45
CA CYS A 466 -2.05 7.53 33.00
C CYS A 466 -1.22 8.10 34.16
N PHE A 467 -0.88 9.38 34.07
CA PHE A 467 -0.03 10.11 35.01
C PHE A 467 -0.67 11.47 35.34
N PRO A 468 -1.71 11.51 36.18
CA PRO A 468 -2.42 12.74 36.50
C PRO A 468 -1.48 13.80 37.08
N PRO A 469 -1.53 15.05 36.59
CA PRO A 469 -0.69 16.11 37.11
C PRO A 469 -1.09 16.46 38.56
N PRO A 470 -0.15 17.02 39.35
CA PRO A 470 -0.44 17.46 40.72
C PRO A 470 -1.63 18.44 40.75
N PRO A 471 -2.46 18.44 41.82
CA PRO A 471 -3.72 19.19 41.90
C PRO A 471 -3.62 20.71 41.61
N GLU A 472 -2.44 21.29 41.75
CA GLU A 472 -2.18 22.73 41.68
C GLU A 472 -2.17 23.30 40.24
N GLN A 473 -2.05 22.46 39.21
CA GLN A 473 -1.98 22.88 37.79
C GLN A 473 -3.34 22.88 37.07
N LEU A 474 -4.43 22.48 37.73
CA LEU A 474 -5.75 22.30 37.12
C LEU A 474 -6.56 23.60 36.94
N ARG A 475 -6.09 24.75 37.44
CA ARG A 475 -6.87 25.99 37.55
C ARG A 475 -6.71 27.00 36.40
N GLU A 476 -5.64 26.95 35.59
CA GLU A 476 -5.34 28.04 34.64
C GLU A 476 -5.71 27.78 33.17
N GLY A 477 -6.23 26.60 32.80
CA GLY A 477 -6.36 26.22 31.39
C GLY A 477 -7.76 25.99 30.81
N ARG A 478 -8.83 26.02 31.62
CA ARG A 478 -10.15 25.46 31.21
C ARG A 478 -11.14 26.45 30.61
N GLU A 479 -11.04 27.76 30.86
CA GLU A 479 -12.13 28.69 30.48
C GLU A 479 -11.90 29.46 29.16
N ASP A 480 -10.66 29.65 28.69
CA ASP A 480 -10.42 30.55 27.54
C ASP A 480 -10.45 29.87 26.16
N ASN A 481 -10.35 28.53 26.08
CA ASN A 481 -10.11 27.84 24.81
C ASN A 481 -11.36 27.55 23.95
N TYR A 482 -12.57 27.59 24.52
CA TYR A 482 -13.79 27.27 23.77
C TYR A 482 -14.39 28.45 22.99
N HIS A 483 -14.08 29.69 23.38
CA HIS A 483 -14.63 30.87 22.69
C HIS A 483 -13.91 31.16 21.35
N HIS A 484 -12.59 30.98 21.28
CA HIS A 484 -11.80 31.34 20.10
C HIS A 484 -11.94 30.34 18.92
N VAL A 485 -12.17 29.05 19.22
CA VAL A 485 -12.45 28.03 18.19
C VAL A 485 -13.84 28.24 17.57
N ARG A 486 -14.81 28.71 18.37
CA ARG A 486 -16.19 28.97 17.93
C ARG A 486 -16.31 30.19 17.03
N GLU A 487 -15.53 31.26 17.29
CA GLU A 487 -15.47 32.44 16.43
C GLU A 487 -14.81 32.15 15.06
N ASN A 488 -13.81 31.27 15.00
CA ASN A 488 -13.19 30.89 13.74
C ASN A 488 -14.05 29.89 12.95
N LEU A 489 -14.79 28.98 13.61
CA LEU A 489 -15.78 28.12 12.95
C LEU A 489 -16.97 28.90 12.37
N ALA A 490 -17.31 30.07 12.92
CA ALA A 490 -18.37 30.92 12.36
C ALA A 490 -17.98 31.59 11.02
N LYS A 491 -16.68 31.65 10.69
CA LYS A 491 -16.17 32.17 9.41
C LYS A 491 -16.14 31.13 8.29
N PHE A 492 -16.19 29.84 8.62
CA PHE A 492 -16.29 28.75 7.66
C PHE A 492 -17.75 28.29 7.63
N GLY A 493 -18.46 28.63 6.54
CA GLY A 493 -19.90 28.50 6.40
C GLY A 493 -20.49 27.19 6.94
N LYS A 494 -21.67 27.31 7.57
CA LYS A 494 -22.46 26.22 8.17
C LYS A 494 -22.52 24.99 7.26
N ALA A 495 -21.78 23.95 7.63
CA ALA A 495 -22.15 22.58 7.30
C ALA A 495 -22.77 21.98 8.57
N ASP A 496 -24.05 21.60 8.49
CA ASP A 496 -24.80 21.05 9.62
C ASP A 496 -24.16 19.73 10.09
N PHE A 497 -23.48 19.77 11.23
CA PHE A 497 -23.01 18.60 11.96
C PHE A 497 -23.93 18.36 13.16
N LEU A 498 -24.95 17.53 12.96
CA LEU A 498 -25.69 16.87 14.03
C LEU A 498 -24.96 15.58 14.39
N PHE A 499 -24.37 15.52 15.59
CA PHE A 499 -23.99 14.27 16.23
C PHE A 499 -24.82 14.15 17.52
N ASP A 500 -25.81 13.26 17.48
CA ASP A 500 -26.65 12.94 18.63
C ASP A 500 -25.83 12.22 19.71
N GLY A 501 -26.13 12.60 20.96
CA GLY A 501 -25.32 12.32 22.12
C GLY A 501 -25.44 10.92 22.70
N ALA A 502 -24.41 10.55 23.46
CA ALA A 502 -24.51 9.61 24.55
C ALA A 502 -23.63 10.12 25.70
N THR A 503 -24.26 10.58 26.78
CA THR A 503 -23.61 10.89 28.05
C THR A 503 -23.22 9.59 28.75
N VAL A 504 -21.91 9.33 28.89
CA VAL A 504 -21.41 8.23 29.73
C VAL A 504 -21.19 8.76 31.14
N ASN A 505 -21.90 8.15 32.08
CA ASN A 505 -21.82 8.44 33.51
C ASN A 505 -20.63 7.66 34.10
N VAL A 506 -19.55 8.35 34.48
CA VAL A 506 -18.39 7.72 35.15
C VAL A 506 -18.57 7.87 36.65
N ARG A 507 -18.75 6.73 37.35
CA ARG A 507 -18.71 6.69 38.81
C ARG A 507 -17.25 6.84 39.27
N ALA A 508 -17.04 7.73 40.23
CA ALA A 508 -15.77 7.97 40.89
C ALA A 508 -15.27 6.71 41.62
N TRP A 509 -13.98 6.41 41.47
CA TRP A 509 -13.27 5.40 42.26
C TRP A 509 -12.57 6.09 43.44
N ASP A 510 -12.75 5.52 44.64
CA ASP A 510 -12.27 5.99 45.93
C ASP A 510 -10.95 5.28 46.29
N PRO A 511 -9.82 6.01 46.39
CA PRO A 511 -8.55 5.43 46.80
C PRO A 511 -8.38 5.56 48.32
N SER A 512 -8.97 4.62 49.07
CA SER A 512 -8.68 4.47 50.49
C SER A 512 -8.68 3.00 50.93
N LYS A 513 -7.49 2.38 50.86
CA LYS A 513 -6.96 1.33 51.77
C LYS A 513 -5.54 0.94 51.33
N THR A 514 -4.55 1.69 51.82
CA THR A 514 -3.55 1.29 52.84
C THR A 514 -2.33 0.58 52.26
N PHE A 515 -1.25 1.33 52.09
CA PHE A 515 0.12 0.84 52.25
C PHE A 515 0.78 1.78 53.27
N GLU A 516 0.96 1.31 54.50
CA GLU A 516 1.71 2.01 55.55
C GLU A 516 3.13 1.42 55.62
N GLU A 517 4.09 2.33 55.69
CA GLU A 517 5.52 2.13 55.93
C GLU A 517 5.77 1.64 57.36
N ASN A 518 6.77 0.80 57.63
CA ASN A 518 8.14 1.24 57.97
C ASN A 518 8.99 0.12 58.62
N THR A 519 10.25 0.11 58.18
CA THR A 519 11.55 -0.29 58.79
C THR A 519 11.74 -1.19 60.04
N GLN A 520 12.82 -1.98 59.90
CA GLN A 520 13.84 -2.46 60.88
C GLN A 520 13.57 -3.71 61.74
N CYS A 521 14.52 -4.68 61.74
CA CYS A 521 15.41 -4.96 62.89
C CYS A 521 16.29 -6.24 62.71
N ASN A 522 17.62 -6.07 62.84
CA ASN A 522 18.67 -6.85 63.53
C ASN A 522 18.99 -8.36 63.26
N THR A 523 20.28 -8.59 62.88
CA THR A 523 21.34 -9.42 63.52
C THR A 523 20.93 -10.50 64.55
N CYS A 524 21.50 -11.70 64.70
CA CYS A 524 22.79 -12.30 64.31
C CYS A 524 22.81 -13.81 64.74
N ASP A 525 23.75 -14.60 64.17
CA ASP A 525 24.39 -15.85 64.68
C ASP A 525 23.54 -17.11 64.88
N GLU A 526 23.91 -18.35 64.55
CA GLU A 526 25.16 -19.05 64.21
C GLU A 526 24.73 -20.38 63.53
N TYR A 527 25.50 -20.91 62.56
CA TYR A 527 25.92 -22.34 62.42
C TYR A 527 26.46 -22.65 60.99
N HIS A 528 27.79 -22.78 60.95
CA HIS A 528 28.62 -23.64 60.09
C HIS A 528 28.89 -23.35 58.60
N SER A 529 30.07 -22.76 58.43
CA SER A 529 31.24 -23.27 57.69
C SER A 529 31.28 -23.23 56.16
N SER A 530 32.24 -22.43 55.71
CA SER A 530 32.95 -22.46 54.44
C SER A 530 33.36 -23.87 53.98
N CYS A 531 33.16 -24.18 52.71
CA CYS A 531 33.93 -25.20 51.99
C CYS A 531 34.45 -24.60 50.69
N ASN A 532 35.78 -24.46 50.63
CA ASN A 532 36.52 -24.23 49.40
C ASN A 532 37.55 -25.38 49.29
N LYS A 533 37.53 -26.04 48.13
CA LYS A 533 38.57 -26.90 47.53
C LYS A 533 38.89 -28.28 48.12
N SER A 534 38.91 -29.22 47.16
CA SER A 534 39.74 -30.43 47.07
C SER A 534 39.41 -31.62 47.97
N HIS A 535 39.14 -32.76 47.35
CA HIS A 535 39.94 -33.99 47.50
C HIS A 535 39.51 -35.07 46.51
N ALA A 536 40.51 -35.73 45.92
CA ALA A 536 40.39 -36.98 45.16
C ALA A 536 39.85 -38.12 46.06
N PRO A 537 39.46 -39.27 45.48
CA PRO A 537 40.25 -40.46 45.82
C PRO A 537 40.35 -41.59 44.77
N ARG A 538 41.45 -42.35 44.93
CA ARG A 538 41.60 -43.83 44.85
C ARG A 538 41.92 -44.52 43.51
N LYS A 539 43.15 -45.03 43.49
CA LYS A 539 43.61 -46.29 42.89
C LYS A 539 42.86 -47.52 43.44
N PRO A 540 42.92 -48.64 42.73
CA PRO A 540 43.09 -49.97 43.34
C PRO A 540 44.43 -50.63 42.95
N ASP A 541 45.02 -51.33 43.93
CA ASP A 541 46.11 -52.30 43.81
C ASP A 541 45.69 -53.55 43.01
N VAL A 542 46.64 -54.28 42.40
CA VAL A 542 47.04 -55.69 42.73
C VAL A 542 48.45 -55.98 42.11
N PRO A 543 49.15 -57.11 42.38
CA PRO A 543 50.27 -57.26 43.32
C PRO A 543 51.65 -57.58 42.68
N GLN A 544 52.70 -57.58 43.50
CA GLN A 544 54.06 -58.05 43.18
C GLN A 544 54.12 -59.55 42.83
N THR A 545 55.05 -59.96 41.94
CA THR A 545 56.05 -61.02 42.23
C THR A 545 57.16 -61.11 41.15
N ASN A 546 58.40 -61.12 41.66
CA ASN A 546 59.59 -61.91 41.28
C ASN A 546 60.35 -61.76 39.94
N ALA A 547 61.60 -61.30 40.10
CA ALA A 547 62.86 -62.05 39.88
C ALA A 547 63.72 -61.78 38.63
N LYS A 548 64.91 -61.21 38.93
CA LYS A 548 66.30 -61.60 38.55
C LYS A 548 66.77 -61.63 37.08
N SER A 549 68.01 -61.13 36.94
CA SER A 549 68.99 -61.35 35.84
C SER A 549 68.66 -60.58 34.55
N SER A 550 69.56 -59.96 33.79
CA SER A 550 70.96 -60.28 33.52
C SER A 550 71.64 -59.07 32.85
N THR A 551 72.85 -58.71 33.26
CA THR A 551 73.61 -57.51 32.84
C THR A 551 74.40 -57.66 31.52
N SER A 552 73.98 -58.50 30.57
CA SER A 552 74.70 -58.69 29.30
C SER A 552 74.00 -58.15 28.04
N GLU A 553 72.76 -57.67 28.15
CA GLU A 553 72.00 -57.12 27.00
C GLU A 553 72.10 -55.58 26.87
N LEU A 554 72.55 -54.87 27.92
CA LEU A 554 72.61 -53.41 27.93
C LEU A 554 73.60 -52.78 26.92
N SER A 555 74.75 -53.43 26.64
CA SER A 555 75.76 -52.80 25.76
C SER A 555 75.47 -52.89 24.25
N LYS A 556 74.64 -53.85 23.82
CA LYS A 556 74.16 -53.94 22.43
C LYS A 556 72.96 -53.02 22.18
N THR A 557 72.08 -52.90 23.17
CA THR A 557 70.91 -52.01 23.11
C THR A 557 71.32 -50.54 23.14
N GLU A 558 72.37 -50.15 23.88
CA GLU A 558 72.86 -48.75 23.89
C GLU A 558 73.37 -48.28 22.51
N LYS A 559 74.17 -49.09 21.81
CA LYS A 559 74.68 -48.73 20.47
C LYS A 559 73.58 -48.68 19.40
N GLU A 560 72.59 -49.56 19.49
CA GLU A 560 71.42 -49.48 18.61
C GLU A 560 70.60 -48.23 18.91
N THR A 561 70.43 -47.88 20.18
CA THR A 561 69.70 -46.68 20.62
C THR A 561 70.38 -45.40 20.14
N GLU A 562 71.70 -45.28 20.22
CA GLU A 562 72.45 -44.12 19.67
C GLU A 562 72.27 -43.99 18.15
N SER A 563 72.32 -45.11 17.40
CA SER A 563 72.03 -45.12 15.95
C SER A 563 70.60 -44.69 15.63
N TYR A 564 69.61 -45.07 16.46
CA TYR A 564 68.23 -44.62 16.30
C TYR A 564 68.06 -43.13 16.61
N ILE A 565 68.78 -42.61 17.61
CA ILE A 565 68.76 -41.18 17.97
C ILE A 565 69.35 -40.33 16.84
N GLU A 566 70.46 -40.73 16.22
CA GLU A 566 71.02 -40.02 15.07
C GLU A 566 70.07 -40.02 13.87
N LYS A 567 69.42 -41.17 13.58
CA LYS A 567 68.41 -41.25 12.51
C LYS A 567 67.18 -40.40 12.80
N LEU A 568 66.75 -40.32 14.06
CA LEU A 568 65.66 -39.45 14.50
C LEU A 568 66.04 -37.98 14.32
N ALA A 569 67.22 -37.56 14.75
CA ALA A 569 67.69 -36.18 14.58
C ALA A 569 67.79 -35.79 13.09
N ALA A 570 68.26 -36.71 12.23
CA ALA A 570 68.30 -36.50 10.78
C ALA A 570 66.89 -36.39 10.16
N ALA A 571 65.94 -37.22 10.60
CA ALA A 571 64.55 -37.15 10.15
C ALA A 571 63.85 -35.87 10.62
N GLU A 572 64.11 -35.43 11.85
CA GLU A 572 63.59 -34.18 12.41
C GLU A 572 64.11 -32.95 11.66
N ALA A 573 65.40 -32.94 11.30
CA ALA A 573 66.00 -31.89 10.47
C ALA A 573 65.36 -31.83 9.06
N GLU A 574 65.09 -32.99 8.45
CA GLU A 574 64.44 -33.06 7.14
C GLU A 574 62.97 -32.62 7.20
N ILE A 575 62.24 -32.99 8.25
CA ILE A 575 60.87 -32.51 8.49
C ILE A 575 60.85 -30.98 8.67
N ALA A 576 61.82 -30.42 9.39
CA ALA A 576 61.95 -28.97 9.54
C ALA A 576 62.20 -28.29 8.19
N ARG A 577 63.08 -28.85 7.36
CA ARG A 577 63.35 -28.35 6.01
C ARG A 577 62.10 -28.37 5.13
N LEU A 578 61.39 -29.49 5.09
CA LEU A 578 60.16 -29.65 4.30
C LEU A 578 59.03 -28.72 4.76
N LYS A 579 58.88 -28.48 6.07
CA LYS A 579 57.92 -27.50 6.60
C LYS A 579 58.25 -26.09 6.11
N THR A 580 59.53 -25.72 6.14
CA THR A 580 59.98 -24.40 5.66
C THR A 580 59.69 -24.23 4.17
N GLU A 581 59.99 -25.26 3.36
CA GLU A 581 59.71 -25.25 1.92
C GLU A 581 58.20 -25.16 1.62
N MET A 582 57.38 -25.90 2.38
CA MET A 582 55.93 -25.84 2.28
C MET A 582 55.39 -24.42 2.59
N ASP A 583 55.92 -23.75 3.62
CA ASP A 583 55.48 -22.41 3.98
C ASP A 583 55.89 -21.36 2.92
N THR A 584 57.06 -21.51 2.30
CA THR A 584 57.43 -20.69 1.12
C THR A 584 56.46 -20.91 -0.05
N LYS A 585 56.13 -22.16 -0.38
CA LYS A 585 55.18 -22.44 -1.48
C LYS A 585 53.76 -21.95 -1.19
N LYS A 586 53.32 -22.02 0.07
CA LYS A 586 52.02 -21.45 0.48
C LYS A 586 51.98 -19.93 0.30
N LYS A 587 53.05 -19.21 0.67
CA LYS A 587 53.15 -17.76 0.46
C LYS A 587 53.15 -17.40 -1.03
N GLU A 588 53.85 -18.17 -1.85
CA GLU A 588 53.88 -17.96 -3.30
C GLU A 588 52.53 -18.22 -3.96
N HIS A 589 51.84 -19.29 -3.56
CA HIS A 589 50.48 -19.59 -4.04
C HIS A 589 49.48 -18.50 -3.62
N ALA A 590 49.58 -17.97 -2.40
CA ALA A 590 48.74 -16.86 -1.95
C ALA A 590 48.97 -15.58 -2.78
N ARG A 591 50.24 -15.27 -3.09
CA ARG A 591 50.60 -14.12 -3.94
C ARG A 591 50.04 -14.26 -5.36
N LEU A 592 50.18 -15.44 -5.97
CA LEU A 592 49.65 -15.71 -7.31
C LEU A 592 48.11 -15.66 -7.33
N ALA A 593 47.45 -16.16 -6.29
CA ALA A 593 45.99 -16.08 -6.17
C ALA A 593 45.51 -14.62 -6.08
N GLU A 594 46.20 -13.77 -5.33
CA GLU A 594 45.89 -12.33 -5.24
C GLU A 594 46.11 -11.60 -6.58
N GLU A 595 47.16 -11.96 -7.31
CA GLU A 595 47.46 -11.41 -8.64
C GLU A 595 46.41 -11.82 -9.69
N HIS A 596 46.00 -13.08 -9.70
CA HIS A 596 44.91 -13.57 -10.55
C HIS A 596 43.57 -12.90 -10.21
N GLU A 597 43.29 -12.65 -8.94
CA GLU A 597 42.07 -11.96 -8.51
C GLU A 597 42.06 -10.50 -8.98
N LYS A 598 43.18 -9.78 -8.82
CA LYS A 598 43.31 -8.41 -9.34
C LYS A 598 43.13 -8.34 -10.85
N LYS A 599 43.68 -9.31 -11.59
CA LYS A 599 43.53 -9.39 -13.04
C LYS A 599 42.08 -9.66 -13.46
N ARG A 600 41.39 -10.60 -12.79
CA ARG A 600 39.96 -10.85 -13.02
C ARG A 600 39.10 -9.63 -12.74
N GLN A 601 39.39 -8.88 -11.68
CA GLN A 601 38.66 -7.65 -11.34
C GLN A 601 38.87 -6.55 -12.38
N GLN A 602 40.06 -6.44 -12.96
CA GLN A 602 40.33 -5.50 -14.05
C GLN A 602 39.61 -5.90 -15.34
N GLU A 603 39.69 -7.16 -15.74
CA GLU A 603 38.99 -7.69 -16.93
C GLU A 603 37.46 -7.54 -16.78
N TRP A 604 36.91 -7.81 -15.59
CA TRP A 604 35.49 -7.63 -15.31
C TRP A 604 35.04 -6.17 -15.39
N LYS A 605 35.85 -5.22 -14.88
CA LYS A 605 35.56 -3.78 -15.00
C LYS A 605 35.53 -3.35 -16.46
N GLN A 606 36.50 -3.76 -17.26
CA GLN A 606 36.58 -3.42 -18.67
C GLN A 606 35.39 -3.99 -19.46
N LEU A 607 35.03 -5.26 -19.20
CA LEU A 607 33.87 -5.89 -19.84
C LEU A 607 32.55 -5.22 -19.45
N ASN A 608 32.43 -4.77 -18.20
CA ASN A 608 31.24 -4.07 -17.73
C ASN A 608 31.10 -2.68 -18.37
N GLU A 609 32.21 -1.96 -18.55
CA GLU A 609 32.22 -0.68 -19.28
C GLU A 609 31.81 -0.84 -20.75
N GLU A 610 32.30 -1.89 -21.43
CA GLU A 610 31.91 -2.23 -22.80
C GLU A 610 30.42 -2.61 -22.91
N LEU A 611 29.89 -3.36 -21.93
CA LEU A 611 28.48 -3.73 -21.88
C LEU A 611 27.59 -2.50 -21.65
N GLU A 612 27.98 -1.59 -20.76
CA GLU A 612 27.27 -0.33 -20.52
C GLU A 612 27.26 0.57 -21.76
N GLU A 613 28.36 0.63 -22.50
CA GLU A 613 28.46 1.36 -23.77
C GLU A 613 27.57 0.74 -24.86
N ALA A 614 27.55 -0.59 -24.98
CA ALA A 614 26.67 -1.29 -25.91
C ALA A 614 25.19 -1.08 -25.56
N ASN A 615 24.83 -1.14 -24.27
CA ASN A 615 23.48 -0.89 -23.79
C ASN A 615 23.03 0.56 -24.08
N ARG A 616 23.91 1.55 -23.87
CA ARG A 616 23.64 2.94 -24.27
C ARG A 616 23.30 3.05 -25.75
N ARG A 617 24.07 2.40 -26.64
CA ARG A 617 23.82 2.41 -28.09
C ARG A 617 22.50 1.74 -28.47
N VAL A 618 22.15 0.63 -27.84
CA VAL A 618 20.88 -0.07 -28.09
C VAL A 618 19.69 0.79 -27.64
N ILE A 619 19.78 1.41 -26.46
CA ILE A 619 18.75 2.33 -25.95
C ILE A 619 18.58 3.52 -26.88
N GLU A 620 19.67 4.09 -27.39
CA GLU A 620 19.62 5.24 -28.30
C GLU A 620 19.04 4.87 -29.68
N GLN A 621 19.37 3.69 -30.20
CA GLN A 621 18.74 3.14 -31.41
C GLN A 621 17.25 2.83 -31.22
N GLN A 622 16.85 2.32 -30.05
CA GLN A 622 15.45 2.07 -29.71
C GLN A 622 14.66 3.37 -29.59
N LYS A 623 15.21 4.40 -28.93
CA LYS A 623 14.61 5.74 -28.85
C LYS A 623 14.35 6.36 -30.22
N CYS A 624 15.30 6.21 -31.15
CA CYS A 624 15.11 6.71 -32.53
C CYS A 624 13.95 5.97 -33.22
N LYS A 625 13.91 4.64 -33.16
CA LYS A 625 12.84 3.83 -33.79
C LYS A 625 11.46 4.04 -33.15
N GLU A 626 11.39 4.20 -31.83
CA GLU A 626 10.15 4.51 -31.12
C GLU A 626 9.65 5.91 -31.44
N SER A 627 10.55 6.89 -31.59
CA SER A 627 10.16 8.24 -32.03
C SER A 627 9.56 8.25 -33.44
N GLU A 628 10.12 7.46 -34.37
CA GLU A 628 9.60 7.31 -35.72
C GLU A 628 8.21 6.63 -35.76
N ASN A 629 8.03 5.56 -34.98
CA ASN A 629 6.75 4.85 -34.89
C ASN A 629 5.66 5.68 -34.19
N ASN A 630 6.02 6.43 -33.13
CA ASN A 630 5.09 7.31 -32.44
C ASN A 630 4.67 8.49 -33.33
N ILE A 631 5.60 9.07 -34.09
CA ILE A 631 5.28 10.13 -35.06
C ILE A 631 4.36 9.60 -36.17
N ALA A 632 4.60 8.38 -36.67
CA ALA A 632 3.73 7.76 -37.67
C ALA A 632 2.31 7.50 -37.13
N THR A 633 2.21 6.94 -35.92
CA THR A 633 0.93 6.62 -35.27
C THR A 633 0.16 7.90 -34.92
N SER A 634 0.83 8.91 -34.34
CA SER A 634 0.21 10.21 -34.05
C SER A 634 -0.21 10.95 -35.32
N LYS A 635 0.47 10.74 -36.45
CA LYS A 635 0.06 11.31 -37.75
C LYS A 635 -1.22 10.66 -38.26
N ASP A 636 -1.36 9.35 -38.14
CA ASP A 636 -2.57 8.62 -38.54
C ASP A 636 -3.76 8.98 -37.63
N GLU A 637 -3.55 9.07 -36.32
CA GLU A 637 -4.56 9.52 -35.36
C GLU A 637 -4.98 10.98 -35.62
N LEU A 638 -4.02 11.88 -35.87
CA LEU A 638 -4.32 13.27 -36.22
C LEU A 638 -5.09 13.36 -37.53
N GLN A 639 -4.81 12.48 -38.50
CA GLN A 639 -5.53 12.45 -39.76
C GLN A 639 -6.97 11.96 -39.60
N ASP A 640 -7.21 10.96 -38.74
CA ASP A 640 -8.55 10.49 -38.41
C ASP A 640 -9.35 11.55 -37.64
N ILE A 641 -8.75 12.16 -36.59
CA ILE A 641 -9.37 13.26 -35.84
C ILE A 641 -9.72 14.43 -36.76
N ASN A 642 -8.82 14.79 -37.68
CA ASN A 642 -9.05 15.89 -38.62
C ASN A 642 -10.19 15.57 -39.61
N SER A 643 -10.31 14.31 -40.06
CA SER A 643 -11.42 13.83 -40.88
C SER A 643 -12.76 13.92 -40.11
N GLN A 644 -12.78 13.46 -38.86
CA GLN A 644 -13.97 13.53 -38.00
C GLN A 644 -14.40 14.97 -37.71
N LEU A 645 -13.46 15.87 -37.40
CA LEU A 645 -13.74 17.29 -37.17
C LEU A 645 -14.26 17.97 -38.43
N THR A 646 -13.68 17.69 -39.60
CA THR A 646 -14.14 18.23 -40.87
C THR A 646 -15.61 17.85 -41.13
N LYS A 647 -15.98 16.59 -40.86
CA LYS A 647 -17.36 16.13 -40.97
C LYS A 647 -18.30 16.84 -39.99
N LYS A 648 -17.93 16.96 -38.71
CA LYS A 648 -18.73 17.67 -37.70
C LYS A 648 -18.94 19.15 -38.06
N ILE A 649 -17.91 19.83 -38.58
CA ILE A 649 -18.02 21.22 -39.03
C ILE A 649 -19.00 21.33 -40.21
N ALA A 650 -18.97 20.39 -41.16
CA ALA A 650 -19.92 20.38 -42.27
C ALA A 650 -21.37 20.18 -41.78
N ASP A 651 -21.60 19.25 -40.84
CA ASP A 651 -22.91 18.99 -40.26
C ASP A 651 -23.43 20.20 -39.45
N GLU A 652 -22.56 20.90 -38.72
CA GLU A 652 -22.92 22.12 -37.99
C GLU A 652 -23.28 23.27 -38.93
N LYS A 653 -22.50 23.46 -40.02
CA LYS A 653 -22.81 24.46 -41.05
C LYS A 653 -24.18 24.23 -41.69
N LYS A 654 -24.52 22.96 -41.95
CA LYS A 654 -25.83 22.60 -42.49
C LYS A 654 -26.96 22.97 -41.52
N ARG A 655 -26.81 22.65 -40.24
CA ARG A 655 -27.79 23.02 -39.19
C ARG A 655 -27.96 24.53 -39.05
N ASN A 656 -26.87 25.30 -39.14
CA ASN A 656 -26.95 26.76 -39.11
C ASN A 656 -27.70 27.34 -40.32
N LEU A 657 -27.48 26.79 -41.52
CA LEU A 657 -28.21 27.20 -42.72
C LEU A 657 -29.72 26.92 -42.61
N GLU A 658 -30.08 25.77 -42.04
CA GLU A 658 -31.49 25.42 -41.76
C GLU A 658 -32.11 26.40 -40.74
N ALA A 659 -31.39 26.68 -39.64
CA ALA A 659 -31.85 27.63 -38.63
C ALA A 659 -31.97 29.08 -39.16
N GLU A 660 -31.06 29.52 -40.04
CA GLU A 660 -31.17 30.82 -40.72
C GLU A 660 -32.43 30.90 -41.61
N GLY A 661 -32.77 29.78 -42.27
CA GLY A 661 -34.03 29.65 -43.02
C GLY A 661 -35.26 29.84 -42.14
N ASP A 662 -35.30 29.16 -40.98
CA ASP A 662 -36.40 29.27 -40.02
C ASP A 662 -36.52 30.68 -39.44
N VAL A 663 -35.40 31.33 -39.11
CA VAL A 663 -35.39 32.72 -38.62
C VAL A 663 -35.94 33.69 -39.67
N ASN A 664 -35.60 33.50 -40.94
CA ASN A 664 -36.15 34.34 -42.01
C ASN A 664 -37.65 34.14 -42.19
N LYS A 665 -38.14 32.91 -42.07
CA LYS A 665 -39.58 32.62 -42.10
C LYS A 665 -40.32 33.31 -40.94
N LEU A 666 -39.79 33.20 -39.72
CA LEU A 666 -40.36 33.87 -38.54
C LEU A 666 -40.37 35.39 -38.69
N LYS A 667 -39.34 35.99 -39.29
CA LYS A 667 -39.32 37.45 -39.55
C LYS A 667 -40.44 37.89 -40.47
N GLU A 668 -40.76 37.11 -41.52
CA GLU A 668 -41.87 37.41 -42.42
C GLU A 668 -43.22 37.25 -41.71
N GLU A 669 -43.38 36.20 -40.88
CA GLU A 669 -44.59 36.01 -40.07
C GLU A 669 -44.81 37.17 -39.09
N VAL A 670 -43.75 37.65 -38.42
CA VAL A 670 -43.80 38.82 -37.52
C VAL A 670 -44.15 40.10 -38.30
N ARG A 671 -43.61 40.29 -39.50
CA ARG A 671 -43.96 41.44 -40.35
C ARG A 671 -45.45 41.43 -40.70
N ALA A 672 -45.98 40.29 -41.14
CA ALA A 672 -47.39 40.14 -41.48
C ALA A 672 -48.30 40.39 -40.27
N ALA A 673 -47.96 39.86 -39.10
CA ALA A 673 -48.70 40.09 -37.86
C ALA A 673 -48.71 41.58 -37.45
N LYS A 674 -47.60 42.29 -37.68
CA LYS A 674 -47.49 43.73 -37.39
C LYS A 674 -48.38 44.56 -38.31
N GLU A 675 -48.44 44.24 -39.60
CA GLU A 675 -49.35 44.90 -40.54
C GLU A 675 -50.82 44.69 -40.18
N GLN A 676 -51.19 43.48 -39.75
CA GLN A 676 -52.54 43.19 -39.24
C GLN A 676 -52.86 44.00 -37.98
N LEU A 677 -51.90 44.13 -37.06
CA LEU A 677 -52.06 44.91 -35.84
C LEU A 677 -52.28 46.39 -36.15
N ASP A 678 -51.48 46.96 -37.06
CA ASP A 678 -51.63 48.37 -37.47
C ASP A 678 -53.01 48.61 -38.11
N THR A 679 -53.48 47.67 -38.94
CA THR A 679 -54.82 47.74 -39.56
C THR A 679 -55.92 47.72 -38.49
N THR A 680 -55.83 46.78 -37.54
CA THR A 680 -56.80 46.64 -36.44
C THR A 680 -56.78 47.87 -35.52
N SER A 681 -55.61 48.45 -35.28
CA SER A 681 -55.47 49.67 -34.47
C SER A 681 -56.18 50.86 -35.14
N GLN A 682 -56.04 51.01 -36.46
CA GLN A 682 -56.73 52.07 -37.20
C GLN A 682 -58.26 51.89 -37.15
N GLU A 683 -58.77 50.66 -37.24
CA GLU A 683 -60.20 50.39 -37.06
C GLU A 683 -60.68 50.72 -35.64
N LEU A 684 -59.89 50.36 -34.62
CA LEU A 684 -60.20 50.68 -33.23
C LEU A 684 -60.31 52.19 -33.00
N ASP A 685 -59.40 52.97 -33.58
CA ASP A 685 -59.44 54.44 -33.46
C ASP A 685 -60.66 55.03 -34.16
N ARG A 686 -61.08 54.48 -35.30
CA ARG A 686 -62.34 54.86 -35.97
C ARG A 686 -63.56 54.55 -35.09
N LEU A 687 -63.59 53.37 -34.46
CA LEU A 687 -64.69 52.99 -33.56
C LEU A 687 -64.74 53.87 -32.30
N LYS A 688 -63.58 54.26 -31.75
CA LYS A 688 -63.52 55.20 -30.63
C LYS A 688 -64.05 56.58 -30.99
N ALA A 689 -63.71 57.09 -32.18
CA ALA A 689 -64.23 58.37 -32.68
C ALA A 689 -65.77 58.30 -32.82
N ALA A 690 -66.29 57.24 -33.45
CA ALA A 690 -67.74 57.04 -33.54
C ALA A 690 -68.42 56.94 -32.16
N GLY A 691 -67.78 56.29 -31.18
CA GLY A 691 -68.27 56.22 -29.81
C GLY A 691 -68.24 57.56 -29.05
N GLN A 692 -67.37 58.49 -29.42
CA GLN A 692 -67.39 59.86 -28.90
C GLN A 692 -68.54 60.67 -29.51
N ASP A 693 -68.78 60.51 -30.82
CA ASP A 693 -69.91 61.17 -31.50
C ASP A 693 -71.25 60.69 -30.94
N ILE A 694 -71.41 59.39 -30.67
CA ILE A 694 -72.61 58.83 -30.03
C ILE A 694 -72.82 59.46 -28.65
N ARG A 695 -71.77 59.57 -27.83
CA ARG A 695 -71.87 60.19 -26.50
C ARG A 695 -72.29 61.64 -26.57
N ARG A 696 -71.73 62.41 -27.49
CA ARG A 696 -72.12 63.80 -27.72
C ARG A 696 -73.60 63.90 -28.13
N LEU A 697 -74.07 63.02 -29.02
CA LEU A 697 -75.47 62.98 -29.41
C LEU A 697 -76.39 62.60 -28.24
N GLN A 698 -75.95 61.72 -27.34
CA GLN A 698 -76.68 61.40 -26.12
C GLN A 698 -76.80 62.60 -25.18
N GLU A 699 -75.71 63.33 -24.94
CA GLU A 699 -75.70 64.56 -24.13
C GLU A 699 -76.59 65.66 -24.73
N GLU A 700 -76.56 65.84 -26.07
CA GLU A 700 -77.45 66.75 -26.78
C GLU A 700 -78.92 66.33 -26.59
N ASN A 701 -79.22 65.03 -26.66
CA ASN A 701 -80.58 64.52 -26.47
C ASN A 701 -81.09 64.70 -25.03
N GLU A 702 -80.26 64.41 -24.02
CA GLU A 702 -80.58 64.69 -22.61
C GLU A 702 -80.78 66.19 -22.33
N SER A 703 -80.04 67.06 -23.02
CA SER A 703 -80.27 68.51 -22.96
C SER A 703 -81.61 68.91 -23.58
N LEU A 704 -82.03 68.25 -24.68
CA LEU A 704 -83.32 68.49 -25.31
C LEU A 704 -84.47 68.00 -24.44
N GLU A 705 -84.33 66.85 -23.79
CA GLU A 705 -85.31 66.31 -22.83
C GLU A 705 -85.52 67.25 -21.65
N ARG A 706 -84.45 67.79 -21.05
CA ARG A 706 -84.57 68.79 -19.97
C ARG A 706 -85.30 70.07 -20.39
N ARG A 707 -85.08 70.54 -21.63
CA ARG A 707 -85.79 71.71 -22.18
C ARG A 707 -87.27 71.41 -22.44
N LEU A 708 -87.62 70.17 -22.76
CA LEU A 708 -89.01 69.71 -22.86
C LEU A 708 -89.67 69.72 -21.48
N GLU A 709 -89.03 69.14 -20.46
CA GLU A 709 -89.55 69.15 -19.08
C GLU A 709 -89.72 70.56 -18.52
N GLU A 710 -88.81 71.50 -18.80
CA GLU A 710 -88.98 72.91 -18.42
C GLU A 710 -90.19 73.54 -19.10
N LYS A 711 -90.42 73.24 -20.38
CA LYS A 711 -91.61 73.72 -21.09
C LYS A 711 -92.89 73.13 -20.52
N ASP A 712 -92.87 71.85 -20.16
CA ASP A 712 -94.02 71.18 -19.53
C ASP A 712 -94.32 71.80 -18.16
N LYS A 713 -93.29 72.08 -17.34
CA LYS A 713 -93.47 72.82 -16.08
C LYS A 713 -94.04 74.22 -16.29
N VAL A 714 -93.57 74.96 -17.30
CA VAL A 714 -94.14 76.27 -17.63
C VAL A 714 -95.61 76.13 -18.06
N MET A 715 -95.94 75.07 -18.79
CA MET A 715 -97.31 74.79 -19.22
C MET A 715 -98.21 74.44 -18.04
N ASP A 716 -97.74 73.61 -17.11
CA ASP A 716 -98.43 73.28 -15.87
C ASP A 716 -98.62 74.52 -14.97
N ASP A 717 -97.63 75.41 -14.88
CA ASP A 717 -97.74 76.68 -14.16
C ASP A 717 -98.78 77.62 -14.78
N ILE A 718 -98.86 77.66 -16.12
CA ILE A 718 -99.91 78.40 -16.84
C ILE A 718 -101.29 77.79 -16.56
N LEU A 719 -101.39 76.45 -16.60
CA LEU A 719 -102.62 75.71 -16.29
C LEU A 719 -103.09 75.96 -14.86
N ASN A 720 -102.18 75.90 -13.87
CA ASN A 720 -102.51 76.15 -12.47
C ASN A 720 -102.96 77.60 -12.24
N LYS A 721 -102.32 78.59 -12.89
CA LYS A 721 -102.77 80.00 -12.86
C LYS A 721 -104.14 80.23 -13.50
N LEU A 722 -104.58 79.35 -14.41
CA LEU A 722 -105.93 79.39 -14.99
C LEU A 722 -106.97 78.75 -14.06
N VAL A 723 -106.57 77.79 -13.21
CA VAL A 723 -107.46 77.13 -12.23
C VAL A 723 -107.72 78.01 -11.01
N GLU A 724 -106.76 78.80 -10.53
CA GLU A 724 -106.93 79.74 -9.39
C GLU A 724 -107.76 81.00 -9.70
N LYS A 725 -108.19 81.20 -10.96
CA LYS A 725 -109.07 82.30 -11.40
C LYS A 725 -110.56 81.93 -11.50
N LYS A 726 -110.96 80.80 -10.92
CA LYS A 726 -112.35 80.39 -10.67
C LYS A 726 -112.58 80.26 -9.18
#